data_AF-A0A6S6UFR5-F1
#
_entry.id   AF-A0A6S6UFR5-F1
#
_cell.length_a   1.000
_cell.length_b   1.000
_cell.length_c   1.000
_cell.angle_alpha   90.00
_cell.angle_beta   90.00
_cell.angle_gamma   90.00
#
_symmetry.space_group_name_H-M   'P 1'
#
loop_
_entity.id
_entity.type
_entity.pdbx_description
1 polymer ?
#
loop_
_entity_poly.entity_id
_entity_poly.type
_entity_poly.pdbx_seq_one_letter_code
_entity_poly.pdbx_strand_id
1 'polypeptide(L)'
;MGIEQSSLLEKIKGNRFLTTDDRENIIKSTEEMNDALHGAQQQIKQLSTRLHNRDSVIEDLERALAKREELLHSKEEAIQSNYKDDSDYQSKFIGFEERLHERDRVIQDRDQTIRERDELMRALEKRLIDMEQNMHHNEKNMREREEQFKLKDRQLEEKERHLDKRDRELENRDNQISKRDESLQECTRQNKELSEWINNSQKTTHEHEQLLSERDQQISARDEQLQNRENLIEQLNQRLSQLEALQEKNGHIAEHHEEQLRQRDRLIEEKIEQNSTASEQLVEQTRILYEKEQNSTEYEQLLRQRDDLIQEKDRQMQARDQIVASHGEQLQRREEQINAQFKQLQERDREVAERDSKITELQTQLTTSNTSLLNHQEVLENRNSDQEKHHHLLTEKDAQIASLQQQLQTKEDSVAHKEEQLQKQLTLLQSQESLLLEKETAIQNREKQFAAQTEKHNAHEQILLEREKQLAAQETTYLQREELLIQRDQAFENRETQCGQRENKLAETEQLVTQNLELLQQKLDEEQRNQQTRTELFHNQLNSHKATFEQKVDTQNIQLQDQHDAVLNDIQQILNNTAASWQQRLDKSQAHIFETQQQQSNAHIEQLKAGVEKMRADAQQQNGDLQRQVKIISKMIETATGEQSSLLQEKLGVLDNQINQSAEAKEIARNQTTQLIEHIGTISHQLQSDAANNSQQLNVQLSGQLQALHERLSQTHDLYTQTEKNDQILLNQVNALAHQVSGNQSDKPETQQVLSQLNNLSKQFKETQDASQQSQQTEQRILTQLTQLADQLQQEKSANEEFRQDNQSLRNDIKQLATSMQNFSGDADTNQQLIRTEKVIQLKERMIEQLNQQVSVKNRALLQKEQTLQKLKQHLKQLHEK
;
A
#
# COMPACT_ATOMS: atom_id res chain seq x y z
N MET A 1 -85.74 -85.59 -105.60
CA MET A 1 -86.83 -85.35 -106.57
C MET A 1 -86.59 -85.98 -107.96
N GLY A 2 -85.54 -86.79 -108.19
CA GLY A 2 -85.18 -87.27 -109.54
C GLY A 2 -85.95 -88.49 -110.10
N ILE A 3 -86.84 -89.15 -109.34
CA ILE A 3 -87.46 -90.42 -109.79
C ILE A 3 -88.91 -90.23 -110.30
N GLU A 4 -89.65 -89.23 -109.79
CA GLU A 4 -91.03 -88.97 -110.25
C GLU A 4 -91.10 -88.09 -111.51
N GLN A 5 -90.06 -87.29 -111.78
CA GLN A 5 -89.99 -86.39 -112.93
C GLN A 5 -89.79 -87.13 -114.27
N SER A 6 -89.00 -88.19 -114.28
CA SER A 6 -88.83 -89.04 -115.47
C SER A 6 -90.13 -89.74 -115.87
N SER A 7 -90.96 -90.14 -114.89
CA SER A 7 -92.28 -90.74 -115.12
C SER A 7 -93.28 -89.75 -115.72
N LEU A 8 -93.20 -88.46 -115.34
CA LEU A 8 -94.07 -87.41 -115.88
C LEU A 8 -93.72 -87.07 -117.33
N LEU A 9 -92.43 -86.95 -117.65
CA LEU A 9 -91.95 -86.72 -119.02
C LEU A 9 -92.30 -87.88 -119.97
N GLU A 10 -92.28 -89.11 -119.48
CA GLU A 10 -92.67 -90.30 -120.24
C GLU A 10 -94.20 -90.35 -120.50
N LYS A 11 -95.02 -89.97 -119.51
CA LYS A 11 -96.49 -89.83 -119.66
C LYS A 11 -96.87 -88.71 -120.63
N ILE A 12 -96.11 -87.61 -120.67
CA ILE A 12 -96.32 -86.52 -121.63
C ILE A 12 -95.94 -86.96 -123.04
N LYS A 13 -94.84 -87.71 -123.23
CA LYS A 13 -94.46 -88.27 -124.54
C LYS A 13 -95.48 -89.25 -125.11
N GLY A 14 -96.14 -90.05 -124.26
CA GLY A 14 -97.14 -91.05 -124.67
C GLY A 14 -98.55 -90.52 -124.95
N ASN A 15 -98.86 -89.25 -124.65
CA ASN A 15 -100.22 -88.75 -124.68
C ASN A 15 -100.68 -88.40 -126.11
N ARG A 16 -101.55 -89.24 -126.69
CA ARG A 16 -102.03 -89.13 -128.10
C ARG A 16 -102.96 -87.94 -128.36
N PHE A 17 -103.43 -87.26 -127.32
CA PHE A 17 -104.35 -86.11 -127.44
C PHE A 17 -103.64 -84.76 -127.51
N LEU A 18 -102.32 -84.72 -127.33
CA LEU A 18 -101.52 -83.50 -127.46
C LEU A 18 -100.88 -83.45 -128.84
N THR A 19 -101.00 -82.30 -129.51
CA THR A 19 -100.30 -82.05 -130.77
C THR A 19 -98.79 -82.06 -130.56
N THR A 20 -98.02 -82.33 -131.61
CA THR A 20 -96.56 -82.47 -131.51
C THR A 20 -95.91 -81.20 -130.93
N ASP A 21 -96.43 -80.03 -131.31
CA ASP A 21 -95.97 -78.72 -130.81
C ASP A 21 -96.28 -78.53 -129.32
N ASP A 22 -97.44 -78.97 -128.84
CA ASP A 22 -97.78 -78.85 -127.42
C ASP A 22 -96.88 -79.70 -126.53
N ARG A 23 -96.47 -80.88 -127.01
CA ARG A 23 -95.52 -81.75 -126.29
C ARG A 23 -94.13 -81.15 -126.20
N GLU A 24 -93.63 -80.58 -127.31
CA GLU A 24 -92.32 -79.92 -127.31
C GLU A 24 -92.32 -78.67 -126.41
N ASN A 25 -93.38 -77.86 -126.44
CA ASN A 25 -93.48 -76.67 -125.59
C ASN A 25 -93.54 -77.01 -124.11
N ILE A 26 -94.27 -78.06 -123.72
CA ILE A 26 -94.32 -78.50 -122.32
C ILE A 26 -92.96 -79.04 -121.89
N ILE A 27 -92.31 -79.88 -122.70
CA ILE A 27 -90.97 -80.42 -122.37
C ILE A 27 -89.98 -79.26 -122.19
N LYS A 28 -89.96 -78.32 -123.13
CA LYS A 28 -89.06 -77.16 -123.11
C LYS A 28 -89.31 -76.25 -121.90
N SER A 29 -90.57 -75.97 -121.57
CA SER A 29 -90.92 -75.17 -120.39
C SER A 29 -90.57 -75.89 -119.07
N THR A 30 -90.67 -77.22 -119.04
CA THR A 30 -90.30 -78.02 -117.86
C THR A 30 -88.77 -78.06 -117.67
N GLU A 31 -88.01 -78.13 -118.76
CA GLU A 31 -86.54 -78.02 -118.75
C GLU A 31 -86.09 -76.63 -118.29
N GLU A 32 -86.70 -75.56 -118.80
CA GLU A 32 -86.44 -74.17 -118.38
C GLU A 32 -86.74 -73.95 -116.89
N MET A 33 -87.84 -74.50 -116.36
CA MET A 33 -88.12 -74.45 -114.91
C MET A 33 -87.09 -75.23 -114.09
N ASN A 34 -86.60 -76.36 -114.59
CA ASN A 34 -85.60 -77.16 -113.87
C ASN A 34 -84.25 -76.46 -113.83
N ASP A 35 -83.85 -75.79 -114.91
CA ASP A 35 -82.63 -74.98 -114.96
C ASP A 35 -82.74 -73.76 -114.03
N ALA A 36 -83.90 -73.09 -113.99
CA ALA A 36 -84.16 -72.01 -113.05
C ALA A 36 -84.13 -72.50 -111.59
N LEU A 37 -84.69 -73.68 -111.31
CA LEU A 37 -84.67 -74.30 -109.98
C LEU A 37 -83.24 -74.66 -109.55
N HIS A 38 -82.43 -75.21 -110.48
CA HIS A 38 -81.04 -75.55 -110.21
C HIS A 38 -80.19 -74.28 -109.99
N GLY A 39 -80.45 -73.21 -110.74
CA GLY A 39 -79.85 -71.89 -110.53
C GLY A 39 -80.17 -71.29 -109.16
N ALA A 40 -81.44 -71.37 -108.73
CA ALA A 40 -81.86 -70.90 -107.41
C ALA A 40 -81.22 -71.73 -106.27
N GLN A 41 -81.08 -73.05 -106.45
CA GLN A 41 -80.40 -73.92 -105.48
C GLN A 41 -78.90 -73.60 -105.36
N GLN A 42 -78.22 -73.29 -106.46
CA GLN A 42 -76.83 -72.83 -106.42
C GLN A 42 -76.69 -71.47 -105.71
N GLN A 43 -77.62 -70.54 -105.94
CA GLN A 43 -77.63 -69.25 -105.23
C GLN A 43 -77.84 -69.42 -103.71
N ILE A 44 -78.77 -70.30 -103.30
CA ILE A 44 -79.00 -70.60 -101.88
C ILE A 44 -77.74 -71.19 -101.22
N LYS A 45 -77.01 -72.07 -101.93
CA LYS A 45 -75.75 -72.64 -101.44
C LYS A 45 -74.67 -71.57 -101.27
N GLN A 46 -74.52 -70.67 -102.23
CA GLN A 46 -73.56 -69.56 -102.14
C GLN A 46 -73.89 -68.59 -100.99
N LEU A 47 -75.18 -68.27 -100.79
CA LEU A 47 -75.61 -67.43 -99.68
C LEU A 47 -75.37 -68.10 -98.31
N SER A 48 -75.61 -69.41 -98.21
CA SER A 48 -75.33 -70.16 -96.98
C SER A 48 -73.85 -70.16 -96.62
N THR A 49 -72.96 -70.31 -97.61
CA THR A 49 -71.51 -70.22 -97.37
C THR A 49 -71.09 -68.80 -96.95
N ARG A 50 -71.69 -67.76 -97.54
CA ARG A 50 -71.43 -66.36 -97.14
C ARG A 50 -71.91 -66.07 -95.72
N LEU A 51 -73.08 -66.58 -95.33
CA LEU A 51 -73.59 -66.44 -93.97
C LEU A 51 -72.66 -67.13 -92.97
N HIS A 52 -72.25 -68.37 -93.24
CA HIS A 52 -71.33 -69.09 -92.37
C HIS A 52 -69.98 -68.38 -92.21
N ASN A 53 -69.42 -67.84 -93.30
CA ASN A 53 -68.18 -67.05 -93.22
C ASN A 53 -68.37 -65.77 -92.41
N ARG A 54 -69.54 -65.12 -92.50
CA ARG A 54 -69.85 -63.92 -91.72
C ARG A 54 -69.97 -64.25 -90.23
N ASP A 55 -70.62 -65.35 -89.89
CA ASP A 55 -70.77 -65.80 -88.51
C ASP A 55 -69.41 -66.16 -87.89
N SER A 56 -68.52 -66.80 -88.66
CA SER A 56 -67.13 -67.06 -88.22
C SER A 56 -66.35 -65.77 -87.94
N VAL A 57 -66.52 -64.71 -88.76
CA VAL A 57 -65.88 -63.42 -88.53
C VAL A 57 -66.47 -62.70 -87.31
N ILE A 58 -67.77 -62.81 -87.09
CA ILE A 58 -68.43 -62.26 -85.90
C ILE A 58 -67.87 -62.95 -84.65
N GLU A 59 -67.74 -64.27 -84.66
CA GLU A 59 -67.20 -65.02 -83.52
C GLU A 59 -65.73 -64.64 -83.21
N ASP A 60 -64.90 -64.43 -84.24
CA ASP A 60 -63.52 -63.98 -84.06
C ASP A 60 -63.45 -62.54 -83.51
N LEU A 61 -64.35 -61.65 -83.92
CA LEU A 61 -64.46 -60.29 -83.39
C LEU A 61 -64.95 -60.29 -81.93
N GLU A 62 -65.91 -61.14 -81.58
CA GLU A 62 -66.38 -61.30 -80.19
C GLU A 62 -65.26 -61.81 -79.29
N ARG A 63 -64.46 -62.80 -79.74
CA ARG A 63 -63.27 -63.25 -78.99
C ARG A 63 -62.21 -62.16 -78.86
N ALA A 64 -62.01 -61.33 -79.89
CA ALA A 64 -61.06 -60.21 -79.84
C ALA A 64 -61.52 -59.10 -78.88
N LEU A 65 -62.83 -58.81 -78.83
CA LEU A 65 -63.41 -57.86 -77.89
C LEU A 65 -63.28 -58.35 -76.44
N ALA A 66 -63.60 -59.62 -76.18
CA ALA A 66 -63.43 -60.21 -74.85
C ALA A 66 -61.98 -60.11 -74.34
N LYS A 67 -60.98 -60.40 -75.19
CA LYS A 67 -59.55 -60.22 -74.85
C LYS A 67 -59.19 -58.76 -74.58
N ARG A 68 -59.78 -57.82 -75.34
CA ARG A 68 -59.55 -56.40 -75.12
C ARG A 68 -60.13 -55.93 -73.79
N GLU A 69 -61.32 -56.41 -73.43
CA GLU A 69 -61.96 -56.12 -72.14
C GLU A 69 -61.13 -56.66 -70.98
N GLU A 70 -60.61 -57.89 -71.08
CA GLU A 70 -59.71 -58.47 -70.07
C GLU A 70 -58.43 -57.64 -69.89
N LEU A 71 -57.82 -57.17 -71.00
CA LEU A 71 -56.64 -56.30 -70.94
C LEU A 71 -56.95 -54.92 -70.35
N LEU A 72 -58.13 -54.37 -70.61
CA LEU A 72 -58.56 -53.11 -70.00
C LEU A 72 -58.75 -53.28 -68.50
N HIS A 73 -59.38 -54.37 -68.06
CA HIS A 73 -59.57 -54.67 -66.65
C HIS A 73 -58.23 -54.83 -65.91
N SER A 74 -57.29 -55.59 -66.48
CA SER A 74 -55.95 -55.73 -65.91
C SER A 74 -55.19 -54.40 -65.83
N LYS A 75 -55.33 -53.52 -66.83
CA LYS A 75 -54.75 -52.17 -66.77
C LYS A 75 -55.41 -51.30 -65.70
N GLU A 76 -56.71 -51.42 -65.52
CA GLU A 76 -57.45 -50.67 -64.50
C GLU A 76 -57.06 -51.11 -63.09
N GLU A 77 -56.89 -52.41 -62.86
CA GLU A 77 -56.34 -52.94 -61.60
C GLU A 77 -54.92 -52.42 -61.32
N ALA A 78 -54.05 -52.40 -62.33
CA ALA A 78 -52.69 -51.87 -62.20
C ALA A 78 -52.69 -50.37 -61.87
N ILE A 79 -53.59 -49.59 -62.48
CA ILE A 79 -53.77 -48.17 -62.20
C ILE A 79 -54.26 -47.96 -60.76
N GLN A 80 -55.24 -48.74 -60.30
CA GLN A 80 -55.73 -48.66 -58.91
C GLN A 80 -54.64 -49.03 -57.89
N SER A 81 -53.81 -50.03 -58.20
CA SER A 81 -52.65 -50.39 -57.37
C SER A 81 -51.66 -49.23 -57.28
N ASN A 82 -51.32 -48.59 -58.41
CA ASN A 82 -50.40 -47.45 -58.42
C ASN A 82 -50.96 -46.24 -57.64
N TYR A 83 -52.27 -45.96 -57.74
CA TYR A 83 -52.89 -44.89 -56.95
C TYR A 83 -52.78 -45.14 -55.45
N LYS A 84 -52.92 -46.40 -55.02
CA LYS A 84 -52.74 -46.77 -53.62
C LYS A 84 -51.30 -46.59 -53.17
N ASP A 85 -50.33 -47.02 -53.98
CA ASP A 85 -48.92 -46.85 -53.68
C ASP A 85 -48.51 -45.36 -53.61
N ASP A 86 -48.98 -44.54 -54.54
CA ASP A 86 -48.76 -43.08 -54.53
C ASP A 86 -49.37 -42.43 -53.29
N SER A 87 -50.58 -42.83 -52.89
CA SER A 87 -51.22 -42.37 -51.66
C SER A 87 -50.41 -42.76 -50.41
N ASP A 88 -49.83 -43.96 -50.39
CA ASP A 88 -48.97 -44.42 -49.29
C ASP A 88 -47.64 -43.64 -49.26
N TYR A 89 -47.07 -43.32 -50.42
CA TYR A 89 -45.88 -42.46 -50.50
C TYR A 89 -46.15 -41.03 -50.03
N GLN A 90 -47.29 -40.44 -50.42
CA GLN A 90 -47.70 -39.12 -49.94
C GLN A 90 -47.89 -39.11 -48.42
N SER A 91 -48.53 -40.15 -47.87
CA SER A 91 -48.72 -40.28 -46.42
C SER A 91 -47.39 -40.40 -45.67
N LYS A 92 -46.43 -41.17 -46.21
CA LYS A 92 -45.08 -41.26 -45.64
C LYS A 92 -44.32 -39.94 -45.75
N PHE A 93 -44.47 -39.22 -46.86
CA PHE A 93 -43.84 -37.93 -47.09
C PHE A 93 -44.31 -36.89 -46.06
N ILE A 94 -45.62 -36.78 -45.86
CA ILE A 94 -46.21 -35.92 -44.82
C ILE A 94 -45.65 -36.29 -43.44
N GLY A 95 -45.57 -37.59 -43.12
CA GLY A 95 -44.97 -38.04 -41.86
C GLY A 95 -43.45 -37.78 -41.74
N PHE A 96 -42.71 -37.61 -42.84
CA PHE A 96 -41.32 -37.13 -42.80
C PHE A 96 -41.24 -35.63 -42.57
N GLU A 97 -42.11 -34.86 -43.21
CA GLU A 97 -42.21 -33.41 -43.08
C GLU A 97 -42.59 -33.00 -41.65
N GLU A 98 -43.58 -33.66 -41.04
CA GLU A 98 -43.94 -33.47 -39.64
C GLU A 98 -42.76 -33.75 -38.69
N ARG A 99 -41.99 -34.82 -38.95
CA ARG A 99 -40.80 -35.16 -38.16
C ARG A 99 -39.67 -34.16 -38.35
N LEU A 100 -39.53 -33.56 -39.53
CA LEU A 100 -38.56 -32.50 -39.77
C LEU A 100 -38.95 -31.23 -38.98
N HIS A 101 -40.21 -30.82 -39.06
CA HIS A 101 -40.72 -29.68 -38.29
C HIS A 101 -40.55 -29.86 -36.78
N GLU A 102 -40.78 -31.07 -36.25
CA GLU A 102 -40.56 -31.33 -34.83
C GLU A 102 -39.07 -31.28 -34.47
N ARG A 103 -38.17 -31.77 -35.34
CA ARG A 103 -36.72 -31.63 -35.14
C ARG A 103 -36.29 -30.18 -35.16
N ASP A 104 -36.81 -29.37 -36.09
CA ASP A 104 -36.49 -27.95 -36.19
C ASP A 104 -36.97 -27.19 -34.94
N ARG A 105 -38.16 -27.52 -34.43
CA ARG A 105 -38.65 -26.97 -33.16
C ARG A 105 -37.72 -27.32 -31.99
N VAL A 106 -37.31 -28.59 -31.87
CA VAL A 106 -36.38 -29.04 -30.83
C VAL A 106 -35.01 -28.35 -30.95
N ILE A 107 -34.52 -28.12 -32.17
CA ILE A 107 -33.28 -27.38 -32.42
C ILE A 107 -33.44 -25.93 -31.95
N GLN A 108 -34.55 -25.28 -32.30
CA GLN A 108 -34.83 -23.91 -31.89
C GLN A 108 -34.90 -23.75 -30.37
N ASP A 109 -35.55 -24.69 -29.67
CA ASP A 109 -35.63 -24.69 -28.20
C ASP A 109 -34.25 -24.91 -27.55
N ARG A 110 -33.40 -25.75 -28.14
CA ARG A 110 -32.02 -25.95 -27.69
C ARG A 110 -31.17 -24.71 -27.91
N ASP A 111 -31.27 -24.08 -29.06
CA ASP A 111 -30.54 -22.83 -29.35
C ASP A 111 -30.96 -21.71 -28.40
N GLN A 112 -32.24 -21.62 -28.07
CA GLN A 112 -32.74 -20.68 -27.07
C GLN A 112 -32.15 -20.97 -25.68
N THR A 113 -32.14 -22.24 -25.27
CA THR A 113 -31.53 -22.66 -24.00
C THR A 113 -30.02 -22.36 -23.95
N ILE A 114 -29.32 -22.51 -25.08
CA ILE A 114 -27.89 -22.19 -25.19
C ILE A 114 -27.67 -20.68 -25.02
N ARG A 115 -28.46 -19.84 -25.67
CA ARG A 115 -28.37 -18.37 -25.53
C ARG A 115 -28.59 -17.92 -24.09
N GLU A 116 -29.60 -18.49 -23.41
CA GLU A 116 -29.88 -18.18 -22.00
C GLU A 116 -28.71 -18.59 -21.09
N ARG A 117 -28.06 -19.72 -21.37
CA ARG A 117 -26.84 -20.14 -20.64
C ARG A 117 -25.67 -19.21 -20.92
N ASP A 118 -25.47 -18.78 -22.15
CA ASP A 118 -24.40 -17.83 -22.52
C ASP A 118 -24.60 -16.47 -21.84
N GLU A 119 -25.84 -16.00 -21.76
CA GLU A 119 -26.18 -14.77 -21.03
C GLU A 119 -25.90 -14.91 -19.53
N LEU A 120 -26.26 -16.05 -18.92
CA LEU A 120 -25.93 -16.35 -17.52
C LEU A 120 -24.41 -16.40 -17.30
N MET A 121 -23.66 -17.03 -18.21
CA MET A 121 -22.20 -17.10 -18.12
C MET A 121 -21.57 -15.70 -18.18
N ARG A 122 -21.98 -14.85 -19.12
CA ARG A 122 -21.51 -13.46 -19.19
C ARG A 122 -21.85 -12.66 -17.93
N ALA A 123 -23.03 -12.88 -17.34
CA ALA A 123 -23.41 -12.23 -16.09
C ALA A 123 -22.54 -12.68 -14.91
N LEU A 124 -22.20 -13.97 -14.84
CA LEU A 124 -21.29 -14.51 -13.82
C LEU A 124 -19.85 -14.03 -14.02
N GLU A 125 -19.35 -13.99 -15.26
CA GLU A 125 -18.03 -13.44 -15.61
C GLU A 125 -17.93 -11.96 -15.19
N LYS A 126 -18.94 -11.16 -15.51
CA LYS A 126 -19.00 -9.75 -15.07
C LYS A 126 -18.95 -9.65 -13.54
N ARG A 127 -19.72 -10.47 -12.83
CA ARG A 127 -19.72 -10.50 -11.36
C ARG A 127 -18.36 -10.91 -10.78
N LEU A 128 -17.65 -11.83 -11.42
CA LEU A 128 -16.30 -12.23 -11.03
C LEU A 128 -15.33 -11.06 -11.19
N ILE A 129 -15.36 -10.36 -12.32
CA ILE A 129 -14.54 -9.17 -12.55
C ILE A 129 -14.82 -8.09 -11.50
N ASP A 130 -16.09 -7.81 -11.20
CA ASP A 130 -16.46 -6.83 -10.16
C ASP A 130 -15.95 -7.27 -8.77
N MET A 131 -15.96 -8.57 -8.48
CA MET A 131 -15.43 -9.11 -7.22
C MET A 131 -13.91 -8.99 -7.14
N GLU A 132 -13.19 -9.26 -8.23
CA GLU A 132 -11.73 -9.09 -8.33
C GLU A 132 -11.32 -7.63 -8.16
N GLN A 133 -12.04 -6.70 -8.80
CA GLN A 133 -11.82 -5.26 -8.62
C GLN A 133 -12.04 -4.82 -7.17
N ASN A 134 -13.10 -5.32 -6.52
CA ASN A 134 -13.37 -5.07 -5.10
C ASN A 134 -12.28 -5.67 -4.18
N MET A 135 -11.79 -6.87 -4.48
CA MET A 135 -10.68 -7.47 -3.74
C MET A 135 -9.42 -6.65 -3.89
N HIS A 136 -9.08 -6.21 -5.09
CA HIS A 136 -7.92 -5.37 -5.34
C HIS A 136 -8.03 -4.01 -4.62
N HIS A 137 -9.22 -3.39 -4.63
CA HIS A 137 -9.47 -2.17 -3.88
C HIS A 137 -9.33 -2.38 -2.37
N ASN A 138 -9.84 -3.49 -1.83
CA ASN A 138 -9.68 -3.83 -0.42
C ASN A 138 -8.22 -4.10 -0.05
N GLU A 139 -7.47 -4.79 -0.91
CA GLU A 139 -6.04 -5.04 -0.71
C GLU A 139 -5.25 -3.72 -0.68
N LYS A 140 -5.56 -2.79 -1.58
CA LYS A 140 -4.98 -1.45 -1.57
C LYS A 140 -5.28 -0.72 -0.25
N ASN A 141 -6.55 -0.72 0.19
CA ASN A 141 -6.95 -0.11 1.45
C ASN A 141 -6.26 -0.76 2.66
N MET A 142 -6.03 -2.07 2.63
CA MET A 142 -5.30 -2.79 3.69
C MET A 142 -3.82 -2.39 3.72
N ARG A 143 -3.15 -2.28 2.56
CA ARG A 143 -1.77 -1.78 2.49
C ARG A 143 -1.65 -0.35 3.02
N GLU A 144 -2.57 0.54 2.65
CA GLU A 144 -2.59 1.91 3.16
C GLU A 144 -2.77 1.95 4.70
N ARG A 145 -3.62 1.07 5.26
CA ARG A 145 -3.76 0.93 6.72
C ARG A 145 -2.50 0.38 7.39
N GLU A 146 -1.83 -0.60 6.79
CA GLU A 146 -0.56 -1.13 7.29
C GLU A 146 0.53 -0.05 7.31
N GLU A 147 0.60 0.80 6.28
CA GLU A 147 1.51 1.95 6.27
C GLU A 147 1.17 2.97 7.37
N GLN A 148 -0.11 3.25 7.59
CA GLN A 148 -0.55 4.10 8.70
C GLN A 148 -0.18 3.51 10.07
N PHE A 149 -0.28 2.19 10.25
CA PHE A 149 0.17 1.53 11.48
C PHE A 149 1.68 1.64 11.66
N LYS A 150 2.47 1.34 10.62
CA LYS A 150 3.93 1.52 10.65
C LYS A 150 4.33 2.95 11.02
N LEU A 151 3.61 3.95 10.52
CA LEU A 151 3.87 5.35 10.86
C LEU A 151 3.55 5.64 12.34
N LYS A 152 2.43 5.12 12.87
CA LYS A 152 2.07 5.26 14.28
C LYS A 152 3.07 4.56 15.20
N ASP A 153 3.55 3.37 14.83
CA ASP A 153 4.54 2.63 15.59
C ASP A 153 5.85 3.42 15.69
N ARG A 154 6.32 4.01 14.59
CA ARG A 154 7.47 4.92 14.62
C ARG A 154 7.26 6.13 15.53
N GLN A 155 6.07 6.74 15.49
CA GLN A 155 5.75 7.86 16.38
C GLN A 155 5.69 7.46 17.86
N LEU A 156 5.27 6.23 18.15
CA LEU A 156 5.27 5.68 19.51
C LEU A 156 6.70 5.40 19.98
N GLU A 157 7.54 4.79 19.15
CA GLU A 157 8.97 4.58 19.44
C GLU A 157 9.70 5.91 19.69
N GLU A 158 9.43 6.95 18.89
CA GLU A 158 9.99 8.29 19.12
C GLU A 158 9.55 8.87 20.48
N LYS A 159 8.26 8.75 20.83
CA LYS A 159 7.75 9.19 22.13
C LYS A 159 8.36 8.42 23.29
N GLU A 160 8.55 7.12 23.15
CA GLU A 160 9.21 6.26 24.14
C GLU A 160 10.67 6.70 24.35
N ARG A 161 11.42 6.94 23.26
CA ARG A 161 12.77 7.51 23.32
C ARG A 161 12.82 8.87 24.01
N HIS A 162 11.79 9.71 23.83
CA HIS A 162 11.68 10.99 24.52
C HIS A 162 11.38 10.85 26.01
N LEU A 163 10.55 9.89 26.39
CA LEU A 163 10.29 9.57 27.80
C LEU A 163 11.55 9.05 28.48
N ASP A 164 12.28 8.11 27.86
CA ASP A 164 13.55 7.60 28.37
C ASP A 164 14.58 8.72 28.62
N LYS A 165 14.68 9.68 27.68
CA LYS A 165 15.56 10.84 27.85
C LYS A 165 15.14 11.68 29.04
N ARG A 166 13.83 11.93 29.19
CA ARG A 166 13.28 12.72 30.29
C ARG A 166 13.46 12.03 31.64
N ASP A 167 13.32 10.71 31.69
CA ASP A 167 13.55 9.92 32.91
C ASP A 167 15.02 9.97 33.33
N ARG A 168 15.96 9.84 32.39
CA ARG A 168 17.39 10.03 32.65
C ARG A 168 17.71 11.46 33.13
N GLU A 169 17.05 12.47 32.56
CA GLU A 169 17.21 13.86 33.03
C GLU A 169 16.69 14.05 34.45
N LEU A 170 15.55 13.44 34.80
CA LEU A 170 15.01 13.46 36.16
C LEU A 170 15.93 12.77 37.15
N GLU A 171 16.43 11.57 36.81
CA GLU A 171 17.39 10.83 37.63
C GLU A 171 18.68 11.64 37.87
N ASN A 172 19.19 12.32 36.84
CA ASN A 172 20.33 13.23 36.98
C ASN A 172 20.03 14.42 37.89
N ARG A 173 18.83 14.99 37.84
CA ARG A 173 18.42 16.09 38.74
C ARG A 173 18.27 15.62 40.17
N ASP A 174 17.70 14.45 40.40
CA ASP A 174 17.57 13.84 41.72
C ASP A 174 18.94 13.56 42.33
N ASN A 175 19.87 13.02 41.55
CA ASN A 175 21.27 12.84 41.97
C ASN A 175 21.96 14.16 42.32
N GLN A 176 21.69 15.24 41.58
CA GLN A 176 22.22 16.56 41.92
C GLN A 176 21.59 17.15 43.18
N ILE A 177 20.30 16.94 43.40
CA ILE A 177 19.61 17.37 44.62
C ILE A 177 20.19 16.62 45.82
N SER A 178 20.37 15.30 45.73
CA SER A 178 21.00 14.50 46.80
C SER A 178 22.39 15.02 47.17
N LYS A 179 23.25 15.30 46.17
CA LYS A 179 24.58 15.89 46.40
C LYS A 179 24.52 17.26 47.06
N ARG A 180 23.54 18.10 46.71
CA ARG A 180 23.32 19.40 47.36
C ARG A 180 22.86 19.22 48.80
N ASP A 181 21.96 18.28 49.07
CA ASP A 181 21.47 17.98 50.41
C ASP A 181 22.59 17.48 51.32
N GLU A 182 23.47 16.59 50.82
CA GLU A 182 24.68 16.15 51.51
C GLU A 182 25.61 17.34 51.83
N SER A 183 25.84 18.21 50.85
CA SER A 183 26.67 19.42 51.03
C SER A 183 26.07 20.38 52.07
N LEU A 184 24.74 20.54 52.08
CA LEU A 184 24.02 21.36 53.06
C LEU A 184 24.09 20.75 54.46
N GLN A 185 23.99 19.42 54.58
CA GLN A 185 24.17 18.73 55.85
C GLN A 185 25.59 18.92 56.39
N GLU A 186 26.59 18.82 55.53
CA GLU A 186 27.98 19.04 55.90
C GLU A 186 28.24 20.49 56.34
N CYS A 187 27.76 21.49 55.59
CA CYS A 187 27.80 22.89 56.03
C CYS A 187 27.07 23.11 57.37
N THR A 188 25.96 22.41 57.60
CA THR A 188 25.23 22.46 58.87
C THR A 188 26.05 21.86 60.01
N ARG A 189 26.77 20.75 59.76
CA ARG A 189 27.70 20.12 60.71
C ARG A 189 28.86 21.07 61.04
N GLN A 190 29.51 21.63 60.04
CA GLN A 190 30.62 22.57 60.22
C GLN A 190 30.19 23.82 61.00
N ASN A 191 28.99 24.35 60.74
CA ASN A 191 28.45 25.47 61.52
C ASN A 191 28.21 25.10 63.00
N LYS A 192 27.80 23.86 63.30
CA LYS A 192 27.67 23.38 64.67
C LYS A 192 29.04 23.30 65.35
N GLU A 193 30.02 22.70 64.68
CA GLU A 193 31.39 22.58 65.20
C GLU A 193 32.05 23.95 65.42
N LEU A 194 31.87 24.89 64.49
CA LEU A 194 32.33 26.27 64.65
C LEU A 194 31.64 26.96 65.83
N SER A 195 30.33 26.75 65.99
CA SER A 195 29.59 27.31 67.12
C SER A 195 30.07 26.75 68.46
N GLU A 196 30.35 25.44 68.51
CA GLU A 196 30.93 24.79 69.69
C GLU A 196 32.35 25.28 69.98
N TRP A 197 33.18 25.44 68.96
CA TRP A 197 34.52 26.00 69.10
C TRP A 197 34.50 27.44 69.61
N ILE A 198 33.63 28.30 69.05
CA ILE A 198 33.45 29.68 69.51
C ILE A 198 33.02 29.70 70.97
N ASN A 199 32.05 28.86 71.36
CA ASN A 199 31.59 28.77 72.75
C ASN A 199 32.72 28.32 73.69
N ASN A 200 33.51 27.32 73.31
CA ASN A 200 34.64 26.86 74.09
C ASN A 200 35.74 27.93 74.20
N SER A 201 36.07 28.62 73.10
CA SER A 201 37.03 29.71 73.12
C SER A 201 36.56 30.86 74.01
N GLN A 202 35.29 31.25 73.94
CA GLN A 202 34.71 32.26 74.82
C GLN A 202 34.80 31.85 76.30
N LYS A 203 34.55 30.57 76.61
CA LYS A 203 34.70 30.03 77.96
C LYS A 203 36.15 30.14 78.45
N THR A 204 37.13 29.74 77.63
CA THR A 204 38.55 29.85 78.01
C THR A 204 39.00 31.30 78.19
N THR A 205 38.51 32.22 77.35
CA THR A 205 38.79 33.65 77.50
C THR A 205 38.22 34.17 78.80
N HIS A 206 37.00 33.77 79.17
CA HIS A 206 36.40 34.15 80.44
C HIS A 206 37.17 33.60 81.65
N GLU A 207 37.64 32.35 81.59
CA GLU A 207 38.51 31.75 82.62
C GLU A 207 39.85 32.51 82.73
N HIS A 208 40.44 32.92 81.60
CA HIS A 208 41.64 33.76 81.60
C HIS A 208 41.40 35.16 82.18
N GLU A 209 40.28 35.79 81.86
CA GLU A 209 39.88 37.08 82.44
C GLU A 209 39.70 36.97 83.96
N GLN A 210 39.10 35.89 84.46
CA GLN A 210 38.99 35.63 85.89
C GLN A 210 40.38 35.47 86.55
N LEU A 211 41.26 34.66 85.96
CA LEU A 211 42.62 34.49 86.46
C LEU A 211 43.45 35.79 86.43
N LEU A 212 43.27 36.62 85.41
CA LEU A 212 43.89 37.94 85.35
C LEU A 212 43.36 38.84 86.46
N SER A 213 42.04 38.85 86.70
CA SER A 213 41.45 39.61 87.81
C SER A 213 41.97 39.16 89.18
N GLU A 214 42.12 37.85 89.40
CA GLU A 214 42.71 37.31 90.62
C GLU A 214 44.20 37.72 90.76
N ARG A 215 44.95 37.71 89.66
CA ARG A 215 46.35 38.17 89.68
C ARG A 215 46.46 39.67 89.95
N ASP A 216 45.59 40.48 89.39
CA ASP A 216 45.55 41.93 89.65
C ASP A 216 45.24 42.22 91.12
N GLN A 217 44.35 41.43 91.74
CA GLN A 217 44.10 41.49 93.19
C GLN A 217 45.32 41.08 94.01
N GLN A 218 46.03 40.02 93.61
CA GLN A 218 47.26 39.58 94.29
C GLN A 218 48.41 40.59 94.14
N ILE A 219 48.53 41.23 92.98
CA ILE A 219 49.51 42.29 92.74
C ILE A 219 49.17 43.49 93.61
N SER A 220 47.91 43.93 93.64
CA SER A 220 47.46 45.02 94.50
C SER A 220 47.75 44.74 95.99
N ALA A 221 47.51 43.51 96.45
CA ALA A 221 47.84 43.10 97.81
C ALA A 221 49.36 43.09 98.09
N ARG A 222 50.18 42.71 97.10
CA ARG A 222 51.64 42.78 97.22
C ARG A 222 52.14 44.21 97.23
N ASP A 223 51.56 45.09 96.42
CA ASP A 223 51.92 46.51 96.39
C ASP A 223 51.59 47.18 97.73
N GLU A 224 50.46 46.85 98.37
CA GLU A 224 50.18 47.28 99.74
C GLU A 224 51.21 46.75 100.75
N GLN A 225 51.63 45.48 100.63
CA GLN A 225 52.67 44.92 101.49
C GLN A 225 54.04 45.57 101.28
N LEU A 226 54.39 45.91 100.04
CA LEU A 226 55.61 46.63 99.70
C LEU A 226 55.58 48.06 100.26
N GLN A 227 54.46 48.77 100.10
CA GLN A 227 54.26 50.10 100.69
C GLN A 227 54.43 50.07 102.21
N ASN A 228 53.89 49.04 102.87
CA ASN A 228 54.04 48.85 104.32
C ASN A 228 55.50 48.54 104.72
N ARG A 229 56.24 47.80 103.89
CA ARG A 229 57.67 47.52 104.11
C ARG A 229 58.54 48.72 103.87
N GLU A 230 58.26 49.54 102.86
CA GLU A 230 58.96 50.81 102.61
C GLU A 230 58.78 51.76 103.81
N ASN A 231 57.55 51.89 104.32
CA ASN A 231 57.29 52.66 105.54
C ASN A 231 58.07 52.15 106.76
N LEU A 232 58.29 50.83 106.88
CA LEU A 232 59.08 50.23 107.97
C LEU A 232 60.59 50.44 107.79
N ILE A 233 61.09 50.37 106.55
CA ILE A 233 62.49 50.64 106.21
C ILE A 233 62.82 52.12 106.49
N GLU A 234 61.92 53.04 106.16
CA GLU A 234 62.04 54.47 106.49
C GLU A 234 62.21 54.68 108.02
N GLN A 235 61.45 53.95 108.84
CA GLN A 235 61.57 53.98 110.31
C GLN A 235 62.89 53.36 110.82
N LEU A 236 63.38 52.30 110.18
CA LEU A 236 64.65 51.65 110.56
C LEU A 236 65.87 52.49 110.17
N ASN A 237 65.83 53.20 109.04
CA ASN A 237 66.89 54.11 108.60
C ASN A 237 67.05 55.31 109.56
N GLN A 238 65.94 55.82 110.11
CA GLN A 238 65.99 56.84 111.17
C GLN A 238 66.63 56.33 112.47
N ARG A 239 66.60 55.01 112.72
CA ARG A 239 67.19 54.38 113.92
C ARG A 239 68.66 54.00 113.74
N LEU A 240 69.08 53.63 112.53
CA LEU A 240 70.48 53.36 112.19
C LEU A 240 71.35 54.63 112.28
N SER A 241 70.80 55.78 111.86
CA SER A 241 71.46 57.08 112.01
C SER A 241 71.75 57.46 113.48
N GLN A 242 71.03 56.87 114.44
CA GLN A 242 71.25 57.09 115.88
C GLN A 242 72.29 56.15 116.50
N LEU A 243 72.62 55.02 115.85
CA LEU A 243 73.56 54.01 116.36
C LEU A 243 75.01 54.22 115.88
N GLU A 244 75.21 54.85 114.73
CA GLU A 244 76.55 55.20 114.21
C GLU A 244 77.28 56.24 115.10
N ALA A 245 76.56 56.99 115.94
CA ALA A 245 77.16 57.94 116.90
C ALA A 245 77.81 57.29 118.15
N LEU A 246 77.65 55.98 118.37
CA LEU A 246 78.12 55.30 119.60
C LEU A 246 79.26 54.29 119.36
N GLN A 247 79.67 54.04 118.12
CA GLN A 247 80.61 52.97 117.76
C GLN A 247 82.04 53.45 117.46
N GLU A 248 82.39 54.68 117.84
CA GLU A 248 83.76 55.20 117.70
C GLU A 248 84.66 54.92 118.93
N LYS A 249 84.14 54.26 119.98
CA LYS A 249 84.80 54.21 121.30
C LYS A 249 85.44 52.88 121.76
N ASN A 250 85.36 51.77 121.02
CA ASN A 250 85.77 50.44 121.54
C ASN A 250 86.76 49.63 120.65
N GLY A 251 87.73 50.29 120.01
CA GLY A 251 88.66 49.70 119.03
C GLY A 251 89.92 48.98 119.53
N HIS A 252 90.11 48.65 120.82
CA HIS A 252 91.44 48.19 121.33
C HIS A 252 91.48 46.84 122.07
N ILE A 253 90.59 45.88 121.75
CA ILE A 253 90.64 44.52 122.33
C ILE A 253 90.93 43.43 121.26
N ALA A 254 90.97 43.77 119.97
CA ALA A 254 91.00 42.80 118.87
C ALA A 254 92.36 42.17 118.54
N GLU A 255 93.49 42.73 118.99
CA GLU A 255 94.83 42.30 118.54
C GLU A 255 95.37 41.01 119.19
N HIS A 256 94.67 40.42 120.18
CA HIS A 256 95.13 39.18 120.83
C HIS A 256 94.58 37.88 120.20
N HIS A 257 93.62 37.97 119.26
CA HIS A 257 92.97 36.79 118.65
C HIS A 257 93.62 36.32 117.33
N GLU A 258 94.60 37.05 116.80
CA GLU A 258 95.16 36.81 115.46
C GLU A 258 96.18 35.65 115.40
N GLU A 259 96.79 35.27 116.53
CA GLU A 259 97.81 34.20 116.57
C GLU A 259 97.19 32.78 116.61
N GLN A 260 95.90 32.64 116.97
CA GLN A 260 95.21 31.33 116.99
C GLN A 260 94.64 30.90 115.63
N LEU A 261 94.54 31.80 114.65
CA LEU A 261 93.97 31.52 113.32
C LEU A 261 94.97 30.80 112.38
N ARG A 262 96.27 31.07 112.50
CA ARG A 262 97.32 30.50 111.62
C ARG A 262 97.50 28.98 111.70
N GLN A 263 96.91 28.32 112.71
CA GLN A 263 96.94 26.84 112.83
C GLN A 263 95.71 26.16 112.19
N ARG A 264 94.60 26.88 111.97
CA ARG A 264 93.40 26.35 111.29
C ARG A 264 93.52 26.33 109.77
N ASP A 265 94.25 27.27 109.19
CA ASP A 265 94.32 27.43 107.73
C ASP A 265 95.02 26.25 107.03
N ARG A 266 95.98 25.57 107.70
CA ARG A 266 96.65 24.39 107.15
C ARG A 266 95.78 23.14 107.02
N LEU A 267 94.68 23.02 107.76
CA LEU A 267 93.73 21.90 107.66
C LEU A 267 92.64 22.13 106.61
N ILE A 268 92.45 23.38 106.17
CA ILE A 268 91.44 23.76 105.17
C ILE A 268 91.97 23.51 103.76
N GLU A 269 93.27 23.70 103.52
CA GLU A 269 93.92 23.48 102.23
C GLU A 269 93.84 22.00 101.77
N GLU A 270 94.03 21.06 102.68
CA GLU A 270 93.94 19.61 102.42
C GLU A 270 92.50 19.15 102.07
N LYS A 271 91.48 19.86 102.57
CA LYS A 271 90.05 19.61 102.29
C LYS A 271 89.59 20.20 100.96
N ILE A 272 90.22 21.28 100.49
CA ILE A 272 89.89 21.92 99.20
C ILE A 272 90.38 21.05 98.04
N GLU A 273 91.54 20.41 98.16
CA GLU A 273 92.11 19.54 97.12
C GLU A 273 91.28 18.26 96.91
N GLN A 274 90.70 17.70 97.98
CA GLN A 274 89.74 16.59 97.89
C GLN A 274 88.40 16.99 97.25
N ASN A 275 88.01 18.27 97.34
CA ASN A 275 86.75 18.75 96.76
C ASN A 275 86.91 19.12 95.27
N SER A 276 88.09 19.56 94.84
CA SER A 276 88.41 19.84 93.42
C SER A 276 88.35 18.56 92.57
N THR A 277 88.86 17.45 93.10
CA THR A 277 88.86 16.15 92.40
C THR A 277 87.45 15.55 92.27
N ALA A 278 86.56 15.80 93.24
CA ALA A 278 85.14 15.42 93.16
C ALA A 278 84.35 16.29 92.15
N SER A 279 84.71 17.57 92.04
CA SER A 279 84.06 18.49 91.09
C SER A 279 84.42 18.17 89.63
N GLU A 280 85.66 17.79 89.34
CA GLU A 280 86.07 17.33 87.99
C GLU A 280 85.34 16.05 87.57
N GLN A 281 85.10 15.12 88.49
CA GLN A 281 84.34 13.89 88.21
C GLN A 281 82.85 14.17 87.95
N LEU A 282 82.25 15.17 88.59
CA LEU A 282 80.87 15.59 88.35
C LEU A 282 80.70 16.28 86.99
N VAL A 283 81.68 17.09 86.56
CA VAL A 283 81.67 17.72 85.24
C VAL A 283 81.75 16.66 84.13
N GLU A 284 82.60 15.64 84.29
CA GLU A 284 82.72 14.56 83.32
C GLU A 284 81.47 13.67 83.27
N GLN A 285 80.83 13.39 84.41
CA GLN A 285 79.53 12.69 84.44
C GLN A 285 78.42 13.50 83.76
N THR A 286 78.43 14.83 83.92
CA THR A 286 77.45 15.72 83.27
C THR A 286 77.65 15.75 81.74
N ARG A 287 78.90 15.71 81.28
CA ARG A 287 79.23 15.60 79.85
C ARG A 287 78.75 14.28 79.24
N ILE A 288 78.97 13.16 79.93
CA ILE A 288 78.51 11.83 79.47
C ILE A 288 76.96 11.77 79.45
N LEU A 289 76.28 12.43 80.39
CA LEU A 289 74.82 12.52 80.37
C LEU A 289 74.32 13.33 79.18
N TYR A 290 74.95 14.46 78.88
CA TYR A 290 74.60 15.28 77.72
C TYR A 290 74.80 14.53 76.39
N GLU A 291 75.92 13.81 76.24
CA GLU A 291 76.17 12.97 75.05
C GLU A 291 75.14 11.82 74.95
N LYS A 292 74.69 11.23 76.07
CA LYS A 292 73.63 10.21 76.05
C LYS A 292 72.26 10.78 75.70
N GLU A 293 71.95 11.99 76.18
CA GLU A 293 70.71 12.69 75.85
C GLU A 293 70.65 13.07 74.37
N GLN A 294 71.77 13.54 73.81
CA GLN A 294 71.89 13.80 72.37
C GLN A 294 71.74 12.52 71.54
N ASN A 295 72.39 11.42 71.94
CA ASN A 295 72.21 10.14 71.25
C ASN A 295 70.75 9.65 71.35
N SER A 296 70.08 9.87 72.49
CA SER A 296 68.68 9.50 72.67
C SER A 296 67.76 10.26 71.72
N THR A 297 67.97 11.57 71.54
CA THR A 297 67.17 12.36 70.61
C THR A 297 67.41 11.98 69.15
N GLU A 298 68.65 11.63 68.79
CA GLU A 298 68.98 11.11 67.44
C GLU A 298 68.31 9.75 67.17
N TYR A 299 68.28 8.83 68.13
CA TYR A 299 67.55 7.56 68.00
C TYR A 299 66.03 7.76 67.90
N GLU A 300 65.48 8.71 68.65
CA GLU A 300 64.05 9.04 68.63
C GLU A 300 63.63 9.66 67.29
N GLN A 301 64.47 10.50 66.70
CA GLN A 301 64.27 11.00 65.34
C GLN A 301 64.34 9.89 64.29
N LEU A 302 65.28 8.95 64.43
CA LEU A 302 65.39 7.79 63.53
C LEU A 302 64.19 6.84 63.64
N LEU A 303 63.64 6.66 64.85
CA LEU A 303 62.42 5.88 65.06
C LEU A 303 61.21 6.54 64.40
N ARG A 304 61.03 7.86 64.58
CA ARG A 304 59.97 8.61 63.88
C ARG A 304 60.06 8.47 62.37
N GLN A 305 61.25 8.64 61.80
CA GLN A 305 61.46 8.46 60.36
C GLN A 305 61.12 7.04 59.89
N ARG A 306 61.38 6.03 60.73
CA ARG A 306 61.06 4.64 60.43
C ARG A 306 59.56 4.37 60.50
N ASP A 307 58.87 4.95 61.48
CA ASP A 307 57.41 4.85 61.61
C ASP A 307 56.70 5.55 60.44
N ASP A 308 57.19 6.71 60.01
CA ASP A 308 56.68 7.42 58.83
C ASP A 308 56.83 6.57 57.55
N LEU A 309 57.98 5.90 57.40
CA LEU A 309 58.26 4.98 56.28
C LEU A 309 57.37 3.74 56.30
N ILE A 310 57.08 3.19 57.49
CA ILE A 310 56.19 2.04 57.64
C ILE A 310 54.76 2.45 57.29
N GLN A 311 54.27 3.58 57.79
CA GLN A 311 52.94 4.10 57.41
C GLN A 311 52.81 4.33 55.90
N GLU A 312 53.87 4.84 55.27
CA GLU A 312 53.87 5.04 53.82
C GLU A 312 53.84 3.70 53.06
N LYS A 313 54.53 2.67 53.55
CA LYS A 313 54.47 1.33 52.95
C LYS A 313 53.13 0.65 53.13
N ASP A 314 52.49 0.82 54.28
CA ASP A 314 51.13 0.33 54.52
C ASP A 314 50.11 1.04 53.62
N ARG A 315 50.25 2.35 53.42
CA ARG A 315 49.46 3.09 52.41
C ARG A 315 49.66 2.54 51.00
N GLN A 316 50.89 2.21 50.62
CA GLN A 316 51.21 1.65 49.31
C GLN A 316 50.63 0.25 49.13
N MET A 317 50.66 -0.61 50.16
CA MET A 317 50.02 -1.92 50.13
C MET A 317 48.51 -1.81 50.01
N GLN A 318 47.86 -0.97 50.82
CA GLN A 318 46.42 -0.73 50.72
C GLN A 318 46.01 -0.21 49.33
N ALA A 319 46.82 0.67 48.73
CA ALA A 319 46.58 1.15 47.37
C ALA A 319 46.66 0.00 46.35
N ARG A 320 47.64 -0.91 46.50
CA ARG A 320 47.78 -2.09 45.63
C ARG A 320 46.62 -3.08 45.80
N ASP A 321 46.21 -3.38 47.02
CA ASP A 321 45.09 -4.28 47.29
C ASP A 321 43.80 -3.77 46.66
N GLN A 322 43.57 -2.46 46.71
CA GLN A 322 42.42 -1.85 46.08
C GLN A 322 42.48 -1.88 44.53
N ILE A 323 43.67 -1.78 43.94
CA ILE A 323 43.85 -1.96 42.49
C ILE A 323 43.60 -3.42 42.09
N VAL A 324 44.05 -4.38 42.91
CA VAL A 324 43.79 -5.80 42.68
C VAL A 324 42.29 -6.10 42.77
N ALA A 325 41.59 -5.52 43.74
CA ALA A 325 40.14 -5.64 43.88
C ALA A 325 39.40 -5.07 42.66
N SER A 326 39.77 -3.88 42.17
CA SER A 326 39.13 -3.28 40.99
C SER A 326 39.39 -4.08 39.72
N HIS A 327 40.58 -4.66 39.56
CA HIS A 327 40.88 -5.58 38.46
C HIS A 327 40.06 -6.88 38.55
N GLY A 328 39.83 -7.39 39.77
CA GLY A 328 38.95 -8.53 40.01
C GLY A 328 37.52 -8.27 39.54
N GLU A 329 36.95 -7.12 39.90
CA GLU A 329 35.61 -6.72 39.44
C GLU A 329 35.54 -6.51 37.92
N GLN A 330 36.58 -5.91 37.32
CA GLN A 330 36.65 -5.76 35.86
C GLN A 330 36.71 -7.11 35.14
N LEU A 331 37.45 -8.08 35.67
CA LEU A 331 37.49 -9.44 35.12
C LEU A 331 36.13 -10.11 35.22
N GLN A 332 35.44 -9.99 36.36
CA GLN A 332 34.09 -10.53 36.53
C GLN A 332 33.08 -9.92 35.54
N ARG A 333 33.10 -8.59 35.36
CA ARG A 333 32.25 -7.91 34.36
C ARG A 333 32.56 -8.37 32.93
N ARG A 334 33.83 -8.59 32.59
CA ARG A 334 34.22 -9.14 31.29
C ARG A 334 33.72 -10.58 31.12
N GLU A 335 33.78 -11.40 32.15
CA GLU A 335 33.30 -12.78 32.12
C GLU A 335 31.78 -12.83 31.93
N GLU A 336 31.03 -11.94 32.60
CA GLU A 336 29.60 -11.75 32.40
C GLU A 336 29.27 -11.29 30.96
N GLN A 337 30.02 -10.33 30.42
CA GLN A 337 29.87 -9.89 29.02
C GLN A 337 30.18 -11.01 28.02
N ILE A 338 31.25 -11.77 28.23
CA ILE A 338 31.62 -12.91 27.37
C ILE A 338 30.50 -13.96 27.40
N ASN A 339 29.95 -14.27 28.57
CA ASN A 339 28.83 -15.21 28.70
C ASN A 339 27.56 -14.71 28.02
N ALA A 340 27.26 -13.40 28.08
CA ALA A 340 26.13 -12.80 27.38
C ALA A 340 26.33 -12.87 25.85
N GLN A 341 27.54 -12.56 25.36
CA GLN A 341 27.88 -12.69 23.93
C GLN A 341 27.81 -14.14 23.46
N PHE A 342 28.24 -15.09 24.29
CA PHE A 342 28.15 -16.52 23.97
C PHE A 342 26.69 -16.98 23.83
N LYS A 343 25.80 -16.54 24.72
CA LYS A 343 24.35 -16.80 24.58
C LYS A 343 23.78 -16.19 23.30
N GLN A 344 24.13 -14.94 22.97
CA GLN A 344 23.70 -14.31 21.73
C GLN A 344 24.18 -15.06 20.48
N LEU A 345 25.42 -15.55 20.47
CA LEU A 345 25.93 -16.39 19.39
C LEU A 345 25.13 -17.69 19.27
N GLN A 346 24.80 -18.33 20.39
CA GLN A 346 24.01 -19.56 20.41
C GLN A 346 22.57 -19.33 19.87
N GLU A 347 21.97 -18.19 20.19
CA GLU A 347 20.68 -17.76 19.64
C GLU A 347 20.77 -17.53 18.12
N ARG A 348 21.85 -16.86 17.66
CA ARG A 348 22.07 -16.63 16.23
C ARG A 348 22.31 -17.93 15.47
N ASP A 349 23.05 -18.88 16.02
CA ASP A 349 23.27 -20.18 15.42
C ASP A 349 21.94 -20.95 15.28
N ARG A 350 21.04 -20.81 16.27
CA ARG A 350 19.69 -21.37 16.20
C ARG A 350 18.84 -20.72 15.10
N GLU A 351 18.85 -19.39 14.99
CA GLU A 351 18.15 -18.68 13.91
C GLU A 351 18.69 -19.08 12.53
N VAL A 352 20.01 -19.24 12.39
CA VAL A 352 20.63 -19.68 11.14
C VAL A 352 20.17 -21.10 10.79
N ALA A 353 20.16 -22.03 11.76
CA ALA A 353 19.65 -23.37 11.53
C ALA A 353 18.17 -23.40 11.12
N GLU A 354 17.32 -22.54 11.70
CA GLU A 354 15.92 -22.40 11.29
C GLU A 354 15.78 -21.82 9.88
N ARG A 355 16.60 -20.83 9.52
CA ARG A 355 16.66 -20.28 8.15
C ARG A 355 17.11 -21.34 7.15
N ASP A 356 18.13 -22.12 7.46
CA ASP A 356 18.63 -23.20 6.60
C ASP A 356 17.55 -24.28 6.40
N SER A 357 16.81 -24.65 7.45
CA SER A 357 15.66 -25.55 7.34
C SER A 357 14.58 -24.99 6.41
N LYS A 358 14.28 -23.69 6.52
CA LYS A 358 13.30 -23.00 5.67
C LYS A 358 13.75 -22.95 4.21
N ILE A 359 15.03 -22.68 3.97
CA ILE A 359 15.63 -22.69 2.62
C ILE A 359 15.51 -24.09 2.01
N THR A 360 15.80 -25.13 2.79
CA THR A 360 15.69 -26.52 2.33
C THR A 360 14.24 -26.89 2.00
N GLU A 361 13.28 -26.45 2.81
CA GLU A 361 11.84 -26.63 2.55
C GLU A 361 11.41 -25.92 1.26
N LEU A 362 11.82 -24.66 1.06
CA LEU A 362 11.54 -23.89 -0.15
C LEU A 362 12.19 -24.52 -1.38
N GLN A 363 13.42 -25.02 -1.28
CA GLN A 363 14.08 -25.76 -2.37
C GLN A 363 13.30 -27.02 -2.75
N THR A 364 12.76 -27.75 -1.77
CA THR A 364 11.94 -28.95 -2.00
C THR A 364 10.60 -28.60 -2.65
N GLN A 365 9.98 -27.48 -2.26
CA GLN A 365 8.78 -26.97 -2.93
C GLN A 365 9.08 -26.56 -4.38
N LEU A 366 10.22 -25.92 -4.62
CA LEU A 366 10.63 -25.47 -5.95
C LEU A 366 10.92 -26.66 -6.89
N THR A 367 11.56 -27.72 -6.39
CA THR A 367 11.75 -28.96 -7.18
C THR A 367 10.42 -29.66 -7.46
N THR A 368 9.50 -29.69 -6.51
CA THR A 368 8.15 -30.27 -6.70
C THR A 368 7.35 -29.48 -7.75
N SER A 369 7.38 -28.15 -7.68
CA SER A 369 6.76 -27.28 -8.68
C SER A 369 7.39 -27.44 -10.05
N ASN A 370 8.73 -27.49 -10.15
CA ASN A 370 9.42 -27.74 -11.42
C ASN A 370 9.06 -29.10 -12.02
N THR A 371 8.93 -30.14 -11.19
CA THR A 371 8.53 -31.48 -11.65
C THR A 371 7.09 -31.46 -12.18
N SER A 372 6.20 -30.72 -11.51
CA SER A 372 4.81 -30.53 -11.98
C SER A 372 4.74 -29.73 -13.28
N LEU A 373 5.60 -28.72 -13.44
CA LEU A 373 5.72 -27.92 -14.65
C LEU A 373 6.21 -28.75 -15.85
N LEU A 374 7.20 -29.61 -15.62
CA LEU A 374 7.67 -30.60 -16.60
C LEU A 374 6.55 -31.57 -17.02
N ASN A 375 5.79 -32.09 -16.07
CA ASN A 375 4.64 -32.95 -16.38
C ASN A 375 3.56 -32.20 -17.17
N HIS A 376 3.28 -30.94 -16.84
CA HIS A 376 2.35 -30.11 -17.62
C HIS A 376 2.87 -29.85 -19.04
N GLN A 377 4.17 -29.64 -19.19
CA GLN A 377 4.78 -29.47 -20.50
C GLN A 377 4.68 -30.74 -21.36
N GLU A 378 4.90 -31.92 -20.78
CA GLU A 378 4.69 -33.20 -21.45
C GLU A 378 3.22 -33.40 -21.87
N VAL A 379 2.26 -33.02 -21.02
CA VAL A 379 0.83 -33.07 -21.37
C VAL A 379 0.49 -32.09 -22.51
N LEU A 380 1.09 -30.90 -22.54
CA LEU A 380 0.90 -29.94 -23.62
C LEU A 380 1.50 -30.42 -24.94
N GLU A 381 2.70 -31.03 -24.92
CA GLU A 381 3.31 -31.64 -26.11
C GLU A 381 2.44 -32.76 -26.67
N ASN A 382 1.89 -33.62 -25.81
CA ASN A 382 0.95 -34.67 -26.22
C ASN A 382 -0.34 -34.09 -26.82
N ARG A 383 -0.92 -33.05 -26.21
CA ARG A 383 -2.10 -32.36 -26.76
C ARG A 383 -1.82 -31.70 -28.09
N ASN A 384 -0.65 -31.07 -28.27
CA ASN A 384 -0.25 -30.49 -29.54
C ASN A 384 -0.12 -31.56 -30.62
N SER A 385 0.47 -32.71 -30.30
CA SER A 385 0.53 -33.85 -31.23
C SER A 385 -0.86 -34.35 -31.65
N ASP A 386 -1.81 -34.41 -30.72
CA ASP A 386 -3.20 -34.79 -31.04
C ASP A 386 -3.91 -33.71 -31.85
N GLN A 387 -3.63 -32.43 -31.57
CA GLN A 387 -4.17 -31.31 -32.33
C GLN A 387 -3.64 -31.29 -33.77
N GLU A 388 -2.37 -31.63 -33.99
CA GLU A 388 -1.80 -31.83 -35.34
C GLU A 388 -2.48 -32.97 -36.09
N LYS A 389 -2.75 -34.10 -35.42
CA LYS A 389 -3.52 -35.21 -36.02
C LYS A 389 -4.93 -34.79 -36.41
N HIS A 390 -5.62 -34.05 -35.54
CA HIS A 390 -6.94 -33.50 -35.84
C HIS A 390 -6.89 -32.49 -36.99
N HIS A 391 -5.85 -31.66 -37.06
CA HIS A 391 -5.66 -30.71 -38.14
C HIS A 391 -5.46 -31.43 -39.48
N HIS A 392 -4.63 -32.49 -39.52
CA HIS A 392 -4.48 -33.35 -40.70
C HIS A 392 -5.79 -34.02 -41.13
N LEU A 393 -6.57 -34.54 -40.17
CA LEU A 393 -7.87 -35.13 -40.47
C LEU A 393 -8.85 -34.10 -41.05
N LEU A 394 -8.84 -32.87 -40.52
CA LEU A 394 -9.62 -31.76 -41.06
C LEU A 394 -9.19 -31.41 -42.48
N THR A 395 -7.89 -31.32 -42.75
CA THR A 395 -7.39 -31.04 -44.10
C THR A 395 -7.79 -32.13 -45.10
N GLU A 396 -7.77 -33.40 -44.68
CA GLU A 396 -8.22 -34.52 -45.49
C GLU A 396 -9.73 -34.47 -45.74
N LYS A 397 -10.53 -34.08 -44.74
CA LYS A 397 -11.97 -33.88 -44.89
C LYS A 397 -12.30 -32.71 -45.80
N ASP A 398 -11.56 -31.61 -45.71
CA ASP A 398 -11.72 -30.46 -46.60
C ASP A 398 -11.38 -30.83 -48.05
N ALA A 399 -10.33 -31.64 -48.26
CA ALA A 399 -10.01 -32.17 -49.59
C ALA A 399 -11.12 -33.10 -50.13
N GLN A 400 -11.72 -33.93 -49.26
CA GLN A 400 -12.89 -34.76 -49.63
C GLN A 400 -14.11 -33.89 -49.97
N ILE A 401 -14.38 -32.83 -49.21
CA ILE A 401 -15.46 -31.88 -49.47
C ILE A 401 -15.24 -31.17 -50.81
N ALA A 402 -14.03 -30.70 -51.09
CA ALA A 402 -13.69 -30.08 -52.38
C ALA A 402 -13.90 -31.04 -53.56
N SER A 403 -13.53 -32.33 -53.39
CA SER A 403 -13.79 -33.36 -54.41
C SER A 403 -15.29 -33.60 -54.62
N LEU A 404 -16.08 -33.66 -53.54
CA LEU A 404 -17.53 -33.80 -53.62
C LEU A 404 -18.19 -32.56 -54.25
N GLN A 405 -17.72 -31.35 -53.94
CA GLN A 405 -18.20 -30.12 -54.56
C GLN A 405 -17.92 -30.10 -56.07
N GLN A 406 -16.74 -30.56 -56.50
CA GLN A 406 -16.43 -30.69 -57.93
C GLN A 406 -17.35 -31.72 -58.62
N GLN A 407 -17.64 -32.84 -57.96
CA GLN A 407 -18.61 -33.82 -58.48
C GLN A 407 -20.03 -33.25 -58.54
N LEU A 408 -20.42 -32.42 -57.56
CA LEU A 408 -21.72 -31.76 -57.54
C LEU A 408 -21.84 -30.76 -58.69
N GLN A 409 -20.80 -29.93 -58.89
CA GLN A 409 -20.72 -28.99 -60.01
C GLN A 409 -20.86 -29.70 -61.37
N THR A 410 -20.15 -30.82 -61.59
CA THR A 410 -20.28 -31.57 -62.86
C THR A 410 -21.68 -32.17 -63.06
N LYS A 411 -22.38 -32.51 -61.97
CA LYS A 411 -23.78 -32.96 -62.05
C LYS A 411 -24.72 -31.79 -62.32
N GLU A 412 -24.52 -30.64 -61.70
CA GLU A 412 -25.28 -29.41 -61.98
C GLU A 412 -25.13 -28.99 -63.44
N ASP A 413 -23.91 -29.00 -63.99
CA ASP A 413 -23.67 -28.73 -65.41
C ASP A 413 -24.40 -29.74 -66.33
N SER A 414 -24.44 -31.01 -65.93
CA SER A 414 -25.18 -32.05 -66.66
C SER A 414 -26.70 -31.86 -66.59
N VAL A 415 -27.22 -31.39 -65.44
CA VAL A 415 -28.64 -31.04 -65.27
C VAL A 415 -28.97 -29.81 -66.12
N ALA A 416 -28.17 -28.75 -66.05
CA ALA A 416 -28.32 -27.56 -66.88
C ALA A 416 -28.31 -27.89 -68.38
N HIS A 417 -27.44 -28.80 -68.81
CA HIS A 417 -27.43 -29.27 -70.21
C HIS A 417 -28.71 -30.03 -70.58
N LYS A 418 -29.26 -30.86 -69.67
CA LYS A 418 -30.53 -31.55 -69.88
C LYS A 418 -31.72 -30.59 -69.87
N GLU A 419 -31.70 -29.56 -69.02
CA GLU A 419 -32.69 -28.48 -69.01
C GLU A 419 -32.66 -27.69 -70.32
N GLU A 420 -31.47 -27.36 -70.84
CA GLU A 420 -31.33 -26.71 -72.14
C GLU A 420 -31.88 -27.60 -73.28
N GLN A 421 -31.64 -28.91 -73.22
CA GLN A 421 -32.22 -29.86 -74.18
C GLN A 421 -33.75 -29.97 -74.06
N LEU A 422 -34.28 -30.02 -72.84
CA LEU A 422 -35.72 -30.01 -72.59
C LEU A 422 -36.36 -28.71 -73.09
N GLN A 423 -35.70 -27.57 -72.92
CA GLN A 423 -36.19 -26.26 -73.37
C GLN A 423 -36.16 -26.15 -74.91
N LYS A 424 -35.17 -26.76 -75.57
CA LYS A 424 -35.17 -26.94 -77.04
C LYS A 424 -36.31 -27.86 -77.51
N GLN A 425 -36.63 -28.91 -76.78
CA GLN A 425 -37.79 -29.76 -77.09
C GLN A 425 -39.13 -29.05 -76.84
N LEU A 426 -39.21 -28.24 -75.79
CA LEU A 426 -40.39 -27.46 -75.45
C LEU A 426 -40.69 -26.39 -76.52
N THR A 427 -39.66 -25.69 -76.99
CA THR A 427 -39.79 -24.72 -78.08
C THR A 427 -40.14 -25.38 -79.42
N LEU A 428 -39.64 -26.58 -79.68
CA LEU A 428 -40.06 -27.39 -80.84
C LEU A 428 -41.54 -27.78 -80.73
N LEU A 429 -41.99 -28.24 -79.57
CA LEU A 429 -43.40 -28.57 -79.30
C LEU A 429 -44.31 -27.33 -79.44
N GLN A 430 -43.91 -26.18 -78.91
CA GLN A 430 -44.63 -24.92 -79.07
C GLN A 430 -44.72 -24.49 -80.55
N SER A 431 -43.67 -24.73 -81.33
CA SER A 431 -43.71 -24.49 -82.78
C SER A 431 -44.68 -25.42 -83.50
N GLN A 432 -44.77 -26.68 -83.07
CA GLN A 432 -45.71 -27.67 -83.61
C GLN A 432 -47.16 -27.37 -83.20
N GLU A 433 -47.39 -26.91 -81.97
CA GLU A 433 -48.69 -26.40 -81.51
C GLU A 433 -49.12 -25.17 -82.30
N SER A 434 -48.20 -24.24 -82.56
CA SER A 434 -48.48 -23.06 -83.40
C SER A 434 -48.85 -23.46 -84.82
N LEU A 435 -48.17 -24.45 -85.39
CA LEU A 435 -48.46 -24.98 -86.73
C LEU A 435 -49.78 -25.77 -86.78
N LEU A 436 -50.14 -26.45 -85.69
CA LEU A 436 -51.45 -27.11 -85.54
C LEU A 436 -52.56 -26.07 -85.43
N LEU A 437 -52.37 -25.01 -84.64
CA LEU A 437 -53.30 -23.91 -84.51
C LEU A 437 -53.49 -23.16 -85.85
N GLU A 438 -52.42 -23.00 -86.63
CA GLU A 438 -52.48 -22.43 -87.97
C GLU A 438 -53.25 -23.35 -88.95
N LYS A 439 -53.08 -24.67 -88.84
CA LYS A 439 -53.89 -25.63 -89.61
C LYS A 439 -55.36 -25.65 -89.17
N GLU A 440 -55.62 -25.49 -87.88
CA GLU A 440 -56.97 -25.47 -87.32
C GLU A 440 -57.71 -24.18 -87.69
N THR A 441 -57.03 -23.04 -87.68
CA THR A 441 -57.56 -21.78 -88.23
C THR A 441 -57.72 -21.83 -89.75
N ALA A 442 -56.85 -22.54 -90.49
CA ALA A 442 -57.06 -22.79 -91.91
C ALA A 442 -58.28 -23.69 -92.18
N ILE A 443 -58.55 -24.69 -91.34
CA ILE A 443 -59.76 -25.53 -91.40
C ILE A 443 -61.00 -24.70 -91.06
N GLN A 444 -60.98 -23.91 -89.99
CA GLN A 444 -62.09 -23.00 -89.65
C GLN A 444 -62.38 -21.97 -90.74
N ASN A 445 -61.35 -21.46 -91.42
CA ASN A 445 -61.52 -20.58 -92.57
C ASN A 445 -62.10 -21.33 -93.78
N ARG A 446 -61.77 -22.61 -93.96
CA ARG A 446 -62.35 -23.47 -95.00
C ARG A 446 -63.80 -23.82 -94.71
N GLU A 447 -64.14 -24.06 -93.45
CA GLU A 447 -65.53 -24.24 -92.97
C GLU A 447 -66.34 -22.95 -93.14
N LYS A 448 -65.78 -21.79 -92.82
CA LYS A 448 -66.41 -20.49 -93.12
C LYS A 448 -66.62 -20.27 -94.62
N GLN A 449 -65.69 -20.71 -95.46
CA GLN A 449 -65.86 -20.68 -96.92
C GLN A 449 -66.96 -21.63 -97.41
N PHE A 450 -67.08 -22.83 -96.82
CA PHE A 450 -68.18 -23.75 -97.12
C PHE A 450 -69.53 -23.24 -96.62
N ALA A 451 -69.59 -22.64 -95.42
CA ALA A 451 -70.78 -22.00 -94.90
C ALA A 451 -71.21 -20.82 -95.80
N ALA A 452 -70.28 -19.98 -96.25
CA ALA A 452 -70.55 -18.91 -97.20
C ALA A 452 -70.97 -19.42 -98.59
N GLN A 453 -70.47 -20.58 -99.04
CA GLN A 453 -70.94 -21.23 -100.28
C GLN A 453 -72.34 -21.80 -100.14
N THR A 454 -72.67 -22.33 -98.96
CA THR A 454 -74.01 -22.85 -98.63
C THR A 454 -75.02 -21.70 -98.48
N GLU A 455 -74.63 -20.59 -97.87
CA GLU A 455 -75.42 -19.34 -97.85
C GLU A 455 -75.58 -18.75 -99.25
N LYS A 456 -74.58 -18.81 -100.13
CA LYS A 456 -74.74 -18.44 -101.54
C LYS A 456 -75.72 -19.34 -102.29
N HIS A 457 -75.75 -20.64 -101.97
CA HIS A 457 -76.67 -21.58 -102.60
C HIS A 457 -78.11 -21.36 -102.11
N ASN A 458 -78.30 -21.17 -100.80
CA ASN A 458 -79.58 -20.79 -100.21
C ASN A 458 -80.04 -19.39 -100.68
N ALA A 459 -79.12 -18.46 -100.90
CA ALA A 459 -79.41 -17.16 -101.49
C ALA A 459 -79.79 -17.28 -102.97
N HIS A 460 -79.20 -18.20 -103.74
CA HIS A 460 -79.63 -18.47 -105.12
C HIS A 460 -81.01 -19.15 -105.18
N GLU A 461 -81.34 -20.00 -104.22
CA GLU A 461 -82.65 -20.61 -104.07
C GLU A 461 -83.72 -19.58 -103.65
N GLN A 462 -83.39 -18.66 -102.73
CA GLN A 462 -84.25 -17.52 -102.40
C GLN A 462 -84.38 -16.52 -103.57
N ILE A 463 -83.34 -16.27 -104.35
CA ILE A 463 -83.39 -15.42 -105.55
C ILE A 463 -84.26 -16.06 -106.65
N LEU A 464 -84.31 -17.39 -106.77
CA LEU A 464 -85.22 -18.07 -107.71
C LEU A 464 -86.68 -17.95 -107.25
N LEU A 465 -86.96 -18.11 -105.95
CA LEU A 465 -88.29 -17.91 -105.37
C LEU A 465 -88.76 -16.44 -105.47
N GLU A 466 -87.84 -15.49 -105.31
CA GLU A 466 -88.12 -14.06 -105.42
C GLU A 466 -88.27 -13.62 -106.89
N ARG A 467 -87.65 -14.33 -107.85
CA ARG A 467 -87.81 -14.08 -109.29
C ARG A 467 -89.14 -14.60 -109.85
N GLU A 468 -89.70 -15.65 -109.24
CA GLU A 468 -91.09 -16.07 -109.46
C GLU A 468 -92.10 -15.06 -108.90
N LYS A 469 -91.85 -14.49 -107.70
CA LYS A 469 -92.65 -13.39 -107.15
C LYS A 469 -92.51 -12.08 -107.94
N GLN A 470 -91.33 -11.77 -108.48
CA GLN A 470 -91.08 -10.57 -109.28
C GLN A 470 -91.70 -10.63 -110.68
N LEU A 471 -91.87 -11.82 -111.28
CA LEU A 471 -92.64 -11.98 -112.52
C LEU A 471 -94.14 -11.76 -112.29
N ALA A 472 -94.69 -12.19 -111.15
CA ALA A 472 -96.07 -11.88 -110.75
C ALA A 472 -96.27 -10.40 -110.37
N ALA A 473 -95.25 -9.75 -109.82
CA ALA A 473 -95.29 -8.33 -109.44
C ALA A 473 -95.09 -7.37 -110.64
N GLN A 474 -94.32 -7.77 -111.67
CA GLN A 474 -94.15 -7.01 -112.92
C GLN A 474 -95.45 -6.86 -113.70
N GLU A 475 -96.35 -7.85 -113.63
CA GLU A 475 -97.67 -7.80 -114.24
C GLU A 475 -98.59 -6.76 -113.56
N THR A 476 -98.44 -6.56 -112.25
CA THR A 476 -99.12 -5.50 -111.48
C THR A 476 -98.46 -4.11 -111.59
N THR A 477 -97.17 -4.01 -111.90
CA THR A 477 -96.48 -2.69 -112.03
C THR A 477 -96.67 -2.03 -113.39
N TYR A 478 -97.03 -2.78 -114.44
CA TYR A 478 -97.46 -2.16 -115.71
C TYR A 478 -98.78 -1.38 -115.56
N LEU A 479 -99.65 -1.78 -114.63
CA LEU A 479 -100.91 -1.08 -114.32
C LEU A 479 -100.73 0.16 -113.40
N GLN A 480 -99.61 0.29 -112.69
CA GLN A 480 -99.34 1.43 -111.77
C GLN A 480 -98.40 2.50 -112.36
N ARG A 481 -97.63 2.18 -113.42
CA ARG A 481 -96.73 3.13 -114.09
C ARG A 481 -97.47 4.20 -114.93
N GLU A 482 -98.75 3.99 -115.18
CA GLU A 482 -99.64 4.98 -115.83
C GLU A 482 -100.05 6.10 -114.85
N GLU A 483 -99.99 5.86 -113.54
CA GLU A 483 -100.44 6.80 -112.48
C GLU A 483 -99.32 7.76 -112.01
N LEU A 484 -98.04 7.38 -112.12
CA LEU A 484 -96.87 8.14 -111.61
C LEU A 484 -96.34 9.26 -112.52
N LEU A 485 -96.83 9.39 -113.76
CA LEU A 485 -96.49 10.54 -114.61
C LEU A 485 -97.11 11.85 -114.12
N ILE A 486 -98.12 11.79 -113.24
CA ILE A 486 -98.87 12.95 -112.74
C ILE A 486 -98.21 13.62 -111.52
N GLN A 487 -97.27 12.97 -110.83
CA GLN A 487 -96.65 13.50 -109.59
C GLN A 487 -95.31 14.25 -109.79
N ARG A 488 -94.71 14.25 -110.98
CA ARG A 488 -93.37 14.84 -111.21
C ARG A 488 -93.36 16.38 -111.28
N ASP A 489 -94.50 17.01 -111.53
CA ASP A 489 -94.56 18.46 -111.80
C ASP A 489 -94.68 19.35 -110.54
N GLN A 490 -94.91 18.78 -109.34
CA GLN A 490 -95.14 19.56 -108.11
C GLN A 490 -93.92 19.70 -107.17
N ALA A 491 -92.77 19.07 -107.46
CA ALA A 491 -91.63 19.02 -106.53
C ALA A 491 -90.55 20.11 -106.71
N PHE A 492 -90.64 20.97 -107.73
CA PHE A 492 -89.59 21.97 -108.02
C PHE A 492 -89.69 23.29 -107.22
N GLU A 493 -90.81 23.57 -106.54
CA GLU A 493 -91.11 24.93 -106.05
C GLU A 493 -90.61 25.26 -104.62
N ASN A 494 -90.27 24.28 -103.78
CA ASN A 494 -90.08 24.52 -102.33
C ASN A 494 -88.62 24.61 -101.82
N ARG A 495 -87.60 24.54 -102.69
CA ARG A 495 -86.18 24.39 -102.27
C ARG A 495 -85.37 25.71 -102.18
N GLU A 496 -86.01 26.87 -102.37
CA GLU A 496 -85.33 28.17 -102.56
C GLU A 496 -85.17 29.03 -101.28
N THR A 497 -85.86 28.73 -100.17
CA THR A 497 -85.98 29.67 -99.03
C THR A 497 -85.00 29.50 -97.86
N GLN A 498 -84.14 28.47 -97.81
CA GLN A 498 -83.37 28.13 -96.58
C GLN A 498 -81.90 28.62 -96.51
N CYS A 499 -81.35 29.28 -97.54
CA CYS A 499 -79.91 29.63 -97.58
C CYS A 499 -79.48 30.95 -96.88
N GLY A 500 -80.38 31.80 -96.36
CA GLY A 500 -80.04 33.19 -95.97
C GLY A 500 -79.53 33.45 -94.54
N GLN A 501 -79.51 32.49 -93.62
CA GLN A 501 -79.35 32.79 -92.18
C GLN A 501 -77.94 32.52 -91.57
N ARG A 502 -76.97 32.04 -92.36
CA ARG A 502 -75.63 31.62 -91.86
C ARG A 502 -74.50 32.67 -91.93
N GLU A 503 -74.75 33.90 -92.39
CA GLU A 503 -73.69 34.89 -92.67
C GLU A 503 -73.36 35.89 -91.53
N ASN A 504 -74.08 35.90 -90.40
CA ASN A 504 -73.89 36.95 -89.39
C ASN A 504 -73.03 36.56 -88.17
N LYS A 505 -71.73 36.72 -88.34
CA LYS A 505 -70.81 37.18 -87.26
C LYS A 505 -70.03 36.14 -86.46
N LEU A 506 -69.35 35.33 -87.24
CA LEU A 506 -67.93 35.02 -87.12
C LEU A 506 -66.99 36.27 -87.07
N ALA A 507 -67.44 37.42 -86.53
CA ALA A 507 -66.79 38.73 -86.70
C ALA A 507 -66.53 39.51 -85.38
N GLU A 508 -66.79 38.92 -84.21
CA GLU A 508 -66.50 39.54 -82.90
C GLU A 508 -65.39 38.80 -82.11
N THR A 509 -64.70 37.86 -82.75
CA THR A 509 -63.51 37.11 -82.26
C THR A 509 -62.34 37.98 -81.76
N GLU A 510 -62.24 39.21 -82.22
CA GLU A 510 -61.01 40.00 -82.23
C GLU A 510 -60.25 40.28 -80.91
N GLN A 511 -61.02 40.56 -79.84
CA GLN A 511 -60.66 41.70 -78.97
C GLN A 511 -60.54 41.43 -77.47
N LEU A 512 -61.01 40.28 -76.94
CA LEU A 512 -60.98 40.01 -75.49
C LEU A 512 -59.72 39.27 -75.03
N VAL A 513 -58.98 38.66 -75.96
CA VAL A 513 -57.77 37.86 -75.65
C VAL A 513 -56.59 38.76 -75.26
N THR A 514 -56.63 40.06 -75.57
CA THR A 514 -55.64 41.07 -75.16
C THR A 514 -55.86 41.59 -73.72
N GLN A 515 -57.06 41.40 -73.13
CA GLN A 515 -57.36 41.80 -71.74
C GLN A 515 -56.89 40.77 -70.67
N ASN A 516 -56.61 39.53 -71.06
CA ASN A 516 -56.24 38.46 -70.13
C ASN A 516 -54.74 38.41 -69.76
N LEU A 517 -53.91 39.27 -70.35
CA LEU A 517 -52.47 39.38 -70.03
C LEU A 517 -52.17 40.43 -68.93
N GLU A 518 -53.05 41.39 -68.65
CA GLU A 518 -52.91 42.37 -67.55
C GLU A 518 -53.40 41.85 -66.18
N LEU A 519 -54.27 40.83 -66.15
CA LEU A 519 -54.87 40.31 -64.91
C LEU A 519 -53.94 39.35 -64.12
N LEU A 520 -52.92 38.78 -64.78
CA LEU A 520 -51.92 37.89 -64.15
C LEU A 520 -50.80 38.66 -63.41
N GLN A 521 -50.60 39.94 -63.73
CA GLN A 521 -49.67 40.82 -63.01
C GLN A 521 -50.29 41.33 -61.69
N GLN A 522 -51.62 41.36 -61.58
CA GLN A 522 -52.36 41.88 -60.41
C GLN A 522 -52.52 40.84 -59.28
N LYS A 523 -52.47 39.53 -59.59
CA LYS A 523 -52.58 38.45 -58.60
C LYS A 523 -51.26 38.02 -57.95
N LEU A 524 -50.12 38.45 -58.51
CA LEU A 524 -48.79 38.19 -57.93
C LEU A 524 -48.46 39.18 -56.78
N ASP A 525 -48.99 40.40 -56.84
CA ASP A 525 -48.78 41.44 -55.82
C ASP A 525 -49.75 41.32 -54.60
N GLU A 526 -50.79 40.51 -54.71
CA GLU A 526 -51.82 40.31 -53.66
C GLU A 526 -51.47 39.14 -52.70
N GLU A 527 -50.77 38.12 -53.20
CA GLU A 527 -50.30 36.97 -52.40
C GLU A 527 -49.03 37.31 -51.58
N GLN A 528 -48.19 38.25 -52.06
CA GLN A 528 -47.01 38.75 -51.35
C GLN A 528 -47.35 39.68 -50.17
N ARG A 529 -48.49 40.38 -50.20
CA ARG A 529 -48.97 41.19 -49.05
C ARG A 529 -49.60 40.33 -47.95
N ASN A 530 -50.30 39.24 -48.30
CA ASN A 530 -50.94 38.36 -47.32
C ASN A 530 -49.95 37.48 -46.52
N GLN A 531 -48.76 37.20 -47.04
CA GLN A 531 -47.71 36.51 -46.28
C GLN A 531 -46.97 37.42 -45.29
N GLN A 532 -46.81 38.72 -45.59
CA GLN A 532 -46.16 39.69 -44.68
C GLN A 532 -47.05 40.07 -43.48
N THR A 533 -48.38 40.12 -43.64
CA THR A 533 -49.29 40.38 -42.51
C THR A 533 -49.40 39.19 -41.54
N ARG A 534 -49.13 37.95 -41.99
CA ARG A 534 -49.13 36.75 -41.12
C ARG A 534 -47.86 36.61 -40.29
N THR A 535 -46.71 37.06 -40.78
CA THR A 535 -45.46 37.07 -40.00
C THR A 535 -45.40 38.22 -39.00
N GLU A 536 -46.01 39.37 -39.29
CA GLU A 536 -46.09 40.52 -38.35
C GLU A 536 -47.09 40.29 -37.20
N LEU A 537 -48.17 39.52 -37.42
CA LEU A 537 -49.09 39.16 -36.34
C LEU A 537 -48.49 38.13 -35.36
N PHE A 538 -47.65 37.23 -35.87
CA PHE A 538 -46.93 36.24 -35.04
C PHE A 538 -45.80 36.90 -34.23
N HIS A 539 -45.12 37.90 -34.79
CA HIS A 539 -44.05 38.63 -34.09
C HIS A 539 -44.59 39.57 -32.98
N ASN A 540 -45.79 40.13 -33.15
CA ASN A 540 -46.43 40.97 -32.14
C ASN A 540 -47.09 40.16 -31.00
N GLN A 541 -47.54 38.93 -31.24
CA GLN A 541 -48.00 38.02 -30.19
C GLN A 541 -46.85 37.40 -29.38
N LEU A 542 -45.69 37.15 -30.02
CA LEU A 542 -44.49 36.67 -29.35
C LEU A 542 -43.85 37.75 -28.45
N ASN A 543 -43.88 39.02 -28.88
CA ASN A 543 -43.39 40.15 -28.06
C ASN A 543 -44.33 40.52 -26.89
N SER A 544 -45.63 40.24 -27.01
CA SER A 544 -46.59 40.36 -25.91
C SER A 544 -46.39 39.28 -24.82
N HIS A 545 -45.99 38.06 -25.21
CA HIS A 545 -45.64 36.99 -24.27
C HIS A 545 -44.24 37.12 -23.66
N LYS A 546 -43.30 37.77 -24.36
CA LYS A 546 -41.98 38.12 -23.84
C LYS A 546 -42.07 39.21 -22.74
N ALA A 547 -42.87 40.25 -22.96
CA ALA A 547 -43.08 41.32 -21.97
C ALA A 547 -43.80 40.84 -20.69
N THR A 548 -44.66 39.81 -20.77
CA THR A 548 -45.32 39.21 -19.59
C THR A 548 -44.47 38.16 -18.87
N PHE A 549 -43.40 37.67 -19.50
CA PHE A 549 -42.39 36.80 -18.87
C PHE A 549 -41.29 37.63 -18.20
N GLU A 550 -40.84 38.73 -18.83
CA GLU A 550 -39.89 39.69 -18.25
C GLU A 550 -40.49 40.40 -17.03
N GLN A 551 -41.79 40.74 -17.04
CA GLN A 551 -42.49 41.29 -15.86
C GLN A 551 -42.64 40.27 -14.70
N LYS A 552 -42.68 38.95 -14.98
CA LYS A 552 -42.71 37.90 -13.94
C LYS A 552 -41.32 37.62 -13.36
N VAL A 553 -40.26 37.74 -14.16
CA VAL A 553 -38.87 37.62 -13.72
C VAL A 553 -38.44 38.85 -12.91
N ASP A 554 -38.88 40.06 -13.28
CA ASP A 554 -38.63 41.28 -12.49
C ASP A 554 -39.43 41.32 -11.19
N THR A 555 -40.64 40.74 -11.15
CA THR A 555 -41.42 40.61 -9.90
C THR A 555 -40.85 39.53 -8.96
N GLN A 556 -40.21 38.48 -9.48
CA GLN A 556 -39.48 37.49 -8.67
C GLN A 556 -38.11 37.99 -8.21
N ASN A 557 -37.42 38.82 -8.99
CA ASN A 557 -36.16 39.45 -8.59
C ASN A 557 -36.38 40.54 -7.51
N ILE A 558 -37.48 41.29 -7.55
CA ILE A 558 -37.82 42.24 -6.48
C ILE A 558 -38.23 41.50 -5.17
N GLN A 559 -38.90 40.34 -5.27
CA GLN A 559 -39.18 39.50 -4.08
C GLN A 559 -37.93 38.80 -3.49
N LEU A 560 -36.94 38.45 -4.31
CA LEU A 560 -35.65 37.93 -3.83
C LEU A 560 -34.75 39.02 -3.25
N GLN A 561 -34.84 40.25 -3.77
CA GLN A 561 -34.11 41.41 -3.24
C GLN A 561 -34.69 41.88 -1.90
N ASP A 562 -36.01 41.88 -1.73
CA ASP A 562 -36.67 42.19 -0.45
C ASP A 562 -36.42 41.09 0.61
N GLN A 563 -36.22 39.84 0.20
CA GLN A 563 -35.78 38.74 1.10
C GLN A 563 -34.28 38.86 1.45
N HIS A 564 -33.45 39.35 0.54
CA HIS A 564 -32.03 39.59 0.79
C HIS A 564 -31.79 40.80 1.71
N ASP A 565 -32.59 41.86 1.59
CA ASP A 565 -32.53 43.05 2.45
C ASP A 565 -33.14 42.80 3.85
N ALA A 566 -34.10 41.87 3.98
CA ALA A 566 -34.57 41.36 5.28
C ALA A 566 -33.49 40.52 6.00
N VAL A 567 -32.78 39.65 5.29
CA VAL A 567 -31.67 38.85 5.85
C VAL A 567 -30.46 39.71 6.20
N LEU A 568 -30.16 40.77 5.43
CA LEU A 568 -29.11 41.74 5.75
C LEU A 568 -29.45 42.58 6.99
N ASN A 569 -30.71 42.98 7.18
CA ASN A 569 -31.15 43.65 8.41
C ASN A 569 -31.10 42.73 9.64
N ASP A 570 -31.45 41.44 9.50
CA ASP A 570 -31.33 40.45 10.57
C ASP A 570 -29.85 40.18 10.93
N ILE A 571 -28.95 40.12 9.94
CA ILE A 571 -27.51 40.00 10.17
C ILE A 571 -26.95 41.27 10.85
N GLN A 572 -27.44 42.45 10.49
CA GLN A 572 -27.02 43.72 11.10
C GLN A 572 -27.57 43.89 12.53
N GLN A 573 -28.75 43.34 12.83
CA GLN A 573 -29.30 43.27 14.19
C GLN A 573 -28.58 42.22 15.06
N ILE A 574 -28.16 41.09 14.49
CA ILE A 574 -27.31 40.09 15.17
C ILE A 574 -25.91 40.66 15.42
N LEU A 575 -25.31 41.39 14.49
CA LEU A 575 -24.00 42.04 14.68
C LEU A 575 -24.05 43.14 15.75
N ASN A 576 -25.13 43.93 15.81
CA ASN A 576 -25.32 44.95 16.85
C ASN A 576 -25.60 44.34 18.25
N ASN A 577 -26.34 43.23 18.32
CA ASN A 577 -26.57 42.50 19.57
C ASN A 577 -25.32 41.74 20.04
N THR A 578 -24.49 41.28 19.11
CA THR A 578 -23.21 40.64 19.41
C THR A 578 -22.21 41.69 19.90
N ALA A 579 -22.08 42.84 19.24
CA ALA A 579 -21.24 43.96 19.67
C ALA A 579 -21.61 44.49 21.07
N ALA A 580 -22.89 44.57 21.42
CA ALA A 580 -23.35 44.92 22.76
C ALA A 580 -22.98 43.84 23.81
N SER A 581 -22.99 42.55 23.43
CA SER A 581 -22.58 41.45 24.32
C SER A 581 -21.06 41.40 24.57
N TRP A 582 -20.24 41.85 23.60
CA TRP A 582 -18.79 41.98 23.76
C TRP A 582 -18.43 43.19 24.61
N GLN A 583 -19.15 44.31 24.48
CA GLN A 583 -18.95 45.48 25.35
C GLN A 583 -19.33 45.16 26.81
N GLN A 584 -20.43 44.43 27.05
CA GLN A 584 -20.84 43.99 28.39
C GLN A 584 -19.87 42.97 29.03
N ARG A 585 -19.17 42.16 28.22
CA ARG A 585 -18.12 41.23 28.69
C ARG A 585 -16.80 41.94 28.95
N LEU A 586 -16.47 42.98 28.18
CA LEU A 586 -15.30 43.81 28.39
C LEU A 586 -15.42 44.63 29.69
N ASP A 587 -16.59 45.21 29.95
CA ASP A 587 -16.86 45.98 31.18
C ASP A 587 -16.89 45.07 32.43
N LYS A 588 -17.36 43.82 32.32
CA LYS A 588 -17.30 42.81 33.41
C LYS A 588 -15.89 42.28 33.67
N SER A 589 -15.05 42.16 32.64
CA SER A 589 -13.65 41.75 32.78
C SER A 589 -12.80 42.86 33.42
N GLN A 590 -13.06 44.13 33.09
CA GLN A 590 -12.34 45.27 33.68
C GLN A 590 -12.76 45.51 35.14
N ALA A 591 -14.00 45.23 35.52
CA ALA A 591 -14.45 45.26 36.93
C ALA A 591 -13.81 44.13 37.77
N HIS A 592 -13.66 42.92 37.22
CA HIS A 592 -13.06 41.78 37.94
C HIS A 592 -11.54 41.92 38.16
N ILE A 593 -10.83 42.56 37.24
CA ILE A 593 -9.38 42.83 37.36
C ILE A 593 -9.10 43.88 38.46
N PHE A 594 -9.96 44.89 38.60
CA PHE A 594 -9.83 45.92 39.64
C PHE A 594 -10.15 45.38 41.05
N GLU A 595 -11.14 44.47 41.16
CA GLU A 595 -11.54 43.84 42.44
C GLU A 595 -10.51 42.80 42.93
N THR A 596 -9.82 42.11 42.01
CA THR A 596 -8.78 41.12 42.34
C THR A 596 -7.44 41.78 42.75
N GLN A 597 -7.09 42.94 42.19
CA GLN A 597 -5.93 43.73 42.63
C GLN A 597 -6.13 44.40 44.00
N GLN A 598 -7.38 44.71 44.39
CA GLN A 598 -7.69 45.26 45.70
C GLN A 598 -7.67 44.20 46.82
N GLN A 599 -7.98 42.93 46.51
CA GLN A 599 -7.88 41.81 47.46
C GLN A 599 -6.42 41.35 47.71
N GLN A 600 -5.53 41.44 46.72
CA GLN A 600 -4.12 41.08 46.88
C GLN A 600 -3.31 42.11 47.71
N SER A 601 -3.67 43.40 47.64
CA SER A 601 -3.05 44.45 48.46
C SER A 601 -3.40 44.34 49.96
N ASN A 602 -4.63 43.93 50.28
CA ASN A 602 -5.08 43.75 51.66
C ASN A 602 -4.53 42.47 52.33
N ALA A 603 -4.23 41.42 51.56
CA ALA A 603 -3.60 40.19 52.08
C ALA A 603 -2.11 40.39 52.46
N HIS A 604 -1.41 41.31 51.78
CA HIS A 604 0.01 41.59 52.05
C HIS A 604 0.23 42.43 53.33
N ILE A 605 -0.74 43.27 53.70
CA ILE A 605 -0.72 44.08 54.93
C ILE A 605 -0.98 43.23 56.19
N GLU A 606 -1.74 42.14 56.09
CA GLU A 606 -1.98 41.19 57.20
C GLU A 606 -0.78 40.25 57.45
N GLN A 607 -0.03 39.85 56.42
CA GLN A 607 1.19 39.06 56.58
C GLN A 607 2.34 39.82 57.29
N LEU A 608 2.42 41.14 57.11
CA LEU A 608 3.41 41.99 57.79
C LEU A 608 3.12 42.20 59.28
N LYS A 609 1.85 42.09 59.71
CA LYS A 609 1.48 42.17 61.15
C LYS A 609 1.83 40.88 61.91
N ALA A 610 1.70 39.71 61.29
CA ALA A 610 2.05 38.43 61.91
C ALA A 610 3.58 38.24 62.12
N GLY A 611 4.41 38.85 61.27
CA GLY A 611 5.88 38.77 61.40
C GLY A 611 6.44 39.57 62.58
N VAL A 612 5.79 40.65 62.98
CA VAL A 612 6.24 41.53 64.08
C VAL A 612 5.89 40.95 65.46
N GLU A 613 4.81 40.18 65.58
CA GLU A 613 4.47 39.50 66.84
C GLU A 613 5.34 38.27 67.13
N LYS A 614 5.87 37.61 66.11
CA LYS A 614 6.80 36.47 66.26
C LYS A 614 8.16 36.90 66.82
N MET A 615 8.72 38.02 66.34
CA MET A 615 9.99 38.56 66.86
C MET A 615 9.91 39.00 68.34
N ARG A 616 8.71 39.29 68.85
CA ARG A 616 8.50 39.65 70.26
C ARG A 616 8.48 38.43 71.19
N ALA A 617 8.06 37.26 70.67
CA ALA A 617 8.06 36.00 71.41
C ALA A 617 9.49 35.42 71.57
N ASP A 618 10.31 35.53 70.52
CA ASP A 618 11.68 34.99 70.50
C ASP A 618 12.61 35.71 71.51
N ALA A 619 12.40 37.01 71.73
CA ALA A 619 13.17 37.80 72.71
C ALA A 619 12.83 37.48 74.19
N GLN A 620 11.64 36.94 74.47
CA GLN A 620 11.22 36.54 75.82
C GLN A 620 11.69 35.13 76.19
N GLN A 621 11.88 34.25 75.20
CA GLN A 621 12.42 32.90 75.38
C GLN A 621 13.91 32.91 75.74
N GLN A 622 14.68 33.82 75.14
CA GLN A 622 16.12 33.97 75.35
C GLN A 622 16.50 34.30 76.81
N ASN A 623 15.59 34.91 77.57
CA ASN A 623 15.80 35.26 78.97
C ASN A 623 15.55 34.08 79.94
N GLY A 624 14.77 33.07 79.50
CA GLY A 624 14.55 31.82 80.24
C GLY A 624 15.69 30.82 80.10
N ASP A 625 16.46 30.89 79.02
CA ASP A 625 17.58 29.99 78.75
C ASP A 625 18.82 30.33 79.59
N LEU A 626 19.03 31.62 79.90
CA LEU A 626 20.09 32.11 80.80
C LEU A 626 19.95 31.58 82.25
N GLN A 627 18.72 31.36 82.73
CA GLN A 627 18.51 30.77 84.06
C GLN A 627 18.71 29.24 84.09
N ARG A 628 18.59 28.57 82.94
CA ARG A 628 18.95 27.14 82.81
C ARG A 628 20.46 26.95 82.77
N GLN A 629 21.20 27.90 82.18
CA GLN A 629 22.67 27.87 82.12
C GLN A 629 23.33 27.82 83.51
N VAL A 630 22.75 28.46 84.52
CA VAL A 630 23.28 28.41 85.90
C VAL A 630 23.14 27.01 86.53
N LYS A 631 22.08 26.27 86.20
CA LYS A 631 21.87 24.88 86.64
C LYS A 631 22.76 23.88 85.88
N ILE A 632 23.17 24.25 84.67
CA ILE A 632 24.09 23.47 83.83
C ILE A 632 25.53 23.58 84.36
N ILE A 633 25.96 24.75 84.86
CA ILE A 633 27.30 24.95 85.42
C ILE A 633 27.57 24.04 86.64
N SER A 634 26.56 23.80 87.50
CA SER A 634 26.71 22.85 88.63
C SER A 634 26.83 21.39 88.20
N LYS A 635 26.33 21.03 87.01
CA LYS A 635 26.48 19.70 86.41
C LYS A 635 27.81 19.57 85.65
N MET A 636 28.29 20.66 85.04
CA MET A 636 29.57 20.74 84.32
C MET A 636 30.80 20.46 85.19
N ILE A 637 30.74 20.68 86.51
CA ILE A 637 31.86 20.36 87.41
C ILE A 637 31.97 18.85 87.66
N GLU A 638 30.83 18.12 87.69
CA GLU A 638 30.81 16.65 87.73
C GLU A 638 31.09 16.04 86.35
N THR A 639 30.72 16.70 85.25
CA THR A 639 31.06 16.22 83.89
C THR A 639 32.51 16.47 83.53
N ALA A 640 33.13 17.59 83.91
CA ALA A 640 34.53 17.92 83.56
C ALA A 640 35.54 16.87 84.05
N THR A 641 35.24 16.22 85.19
CA THR A 641 36.07 15.13 85.73
C THR A 641 35.86 13.78 85.04
N GLY A 642 34.73 13.57 84.35
CA GLY A 642 34.52 12.46 83.40
C GLY A 642 34.97 12.78 81.96
N GLU A 643 34.87 14.04 81.55
CA GLU A 643 35.19 14.55 80.21
C GLU A 643 36.69 14.54 79.94
N GLN A 644 37.56 14.72 80.93
CA GLN A 644 39.00 14.51 80.70
C GLN A 644 39.36 13.06 80.33
N SER A 645 38.59 12.08 80.84
CA SER A 645 38.76 10.66 80.49
C SER A 645 38.13 10.35 79.12
N SER A 646 37.00 10.98 78.80
CA SER A 646 36.35 10.90 77.48
C SER A 646 37.13 11.61 76.37
N LEU A 647 37.76 12.76 76.64
CA LEU A 647 38.51 13.57 75.67
C LEU A 647 39.75 12.83 75.14
N LEU A 648 40.35 11.96 75.97
CA LEU A 648 41.43 11.06 75.54
C LEU A 648 40.90 9.92 74.65
N GLN A 649 39.66 9.47 74.86
CA GLN A 649 38.98 8.46 74.04
C GLN A 649 38.41 9.07 72.74
N GLU A 650 37.99 10.33 72.78
CA GLU A 650 37.44 11.11 71.68
C GLU A 650 38.54 11.61 70.74
N LYS A 651 39.72 11.98 71.24
CA LYS A 651 40.88 12.26 70.37
C LYS A 651 41.32 11.03 69.57
N LEU A 652 41.19 9.83 70.15
CA LEU A 652 41.39 8.57 69.42
C LEU A 652 40.28 8.33 68.38
N GLY A 653 39.03 8.68 68.71
CA GLY A 653 37.89 8.62 67.78
C GLY A 653 37.91 9.68 66.66
N VAL A 654 38.46 10.87 66.90
CA VAL A 654 38.63 11.94 65.90
C VAL A 654 39.74 11.59 64.92
N LEU A 655 40.81 10.94 65.39
CA LEU A 655 41.82 10.35 64.52
C LEU A 655 41.23 9.21 63.66
N ASP A 656 40.40 8.35 64.24
CA ASP A 656 39.65 7.32 63.48
C ASP A 656 38.65 7.94 62.49
N ASN A 657 37.97 9.02 62.85
CA ASN A 657 37.05 9.74 61.96
C ASN A 657 37.77 10.56 60.88
N GLN A 658 38.97 11.08 61.13
CA GLN A 658 39.78 11.72 60.08
C GLN A 658 40.37 10.68 59.12
N ILE A 659 40.71 9.49 59.62
CA ILE A 659 41.09 8.34 58.80
C ILE A 659 39.87 7.86 57.98
N ASN A 660 38.68 7.82 58.56
CA ASN A 660 37.45 7.46 57.87
C ASN A 660 36.97 8.53 56.89
N GLN A 661 37.04 9.83 57.20
CA GLN A 661 36.72 10.93 56.27
C GLN A 661 37.75 11.03 55.15
N SER A 662 39.02 10.68 55.40
CA SER A 662 40.01 10.51 54.34
C SER A 662 39.71 9.29 53.48
N ALA A 663 39.21 8.19 54.06
CA ALA A 663 38.72 7.04 53.31
C ALA A 663 37.43 7.37 52.52
N GLU A 664 36.53 8.19 53.07
CA GLU A 664 35.28 8.63 52.45
C GLU A 664 35.52 9.64 51.33
N ALA A 665 36.45 10.58 51.50
CA ALA A 665 36.90 11.45 50.42
C ALA A 665 37.57 10.65 49.28
N LYS A 666 38.24 9.54 49.62
CA LYS A 666 38.82 8.60 48.66
C LYS A 666 37.77 7.70 48.00
N GLU A 667 36.71 7.33 48.73
CA GLU A 667 35.53 6.63 48.25
C GLU A 667 34.68 7.52 47.33
N ILE A 668 34.52 8.80 47.66
CA ILE A 668 33.86 9.82 46.84
C ILE A 668 34.69 10.10 45.58
N ALA A 669 36.01 10.20 45.68
CA ALA A 669 36.88 10.32 44.51
C ALA A 669 36.82 9.04 43.65
N ARG A 670 36.73 7.85 44.25
CA ARG A 670 36.48 6.58 43.55
C ARG A 670 35.13 6.58 42.86
N ASN A 671 34.07 6.98 43.56
CA ASN A 671 32.72 7.02 43.03
C ASN A 671 32.60 8.07 41.93
N GLN A 672 33.29 9.21 42.02
CA GLN A 672 33.39 10.19 40.95
C GLN A 672 34.17 9.65 39.75
N THR A 673 35.23 8.87 39.98
CA THR A 673 36.01 8.23 38.91
C THR A 673 35.22 7.10 38.24
N THR A 674 34.49 6.30 39.01
CA THR A 674 33.57 5.27 38.53
C THR A 674 32.38 5.89 37.80
N GLN A 675 31.80 6.98 38.31
CA GLN A 675 30.77 7.76 37.62
C GLN A 675 31.32 8.36 36.33
N LEU A 676 32.56 8.86 36.29
CA LEU A 676 33.20 9.32 35.05
C LEU A 676 33.39 8.17 34.06
N ILE A 677 33.81 6.98 34.52
CA ILE A 677 33.95 5.78 33.68
C ILE A 677 32.59 5.31 33.15
N GLU A 678 31.55 5.30 33.99
CA GLU A 678 30.19 4.99 33.58
C GLU A 678 29.62 6.05 32.64
N HIS A 679 29.94 7.33 32.85
CA HIS A 679 29.51 8.43 31.99
C HIS A 679 30.20 8.39 30.64
N ILE A 680 31.50 8.08 30.61
CA ILE A 680 32.25 7.78 29.38
C ILE A 680 31.68 6.52 28.71
N GLY A 681 31.29 5.51 29.48
CA GLY A 681 30.61 4.30 28.97
C GLY A 681 29.24 4.62 28.37
N THR A 682 28.44 5.48 29.01
CA THR A 682 27.14 5.92 28.49
C THR A 682 27.31 6.81 27.28
N ILE A 683 28.26 7.74 27.27
CA ILE A 683 28.60 8.57 26.10
C ILE A 683 29.08 7.68 24.95
N SER A 684 29.89 6.67 25.23
CA SER A 684 30.35 5.72 24.21
C SER A 684 29.19 4.88 23.65
N HIS A 685 28.30 4.38 24.51
CA HIS A 685 27.08 3.69 24.07
C HIS A 685 26.10 4.61 23.33
N GLN A 686 25.98 5.87 23.74
CA GLN A 686 25.15 6.89 23.10
C GLN A 686 25.71 7.21 21.71
N LEU A 687 27.02 7.43 21.58
CA LEU A 687 27.68 7.63 20.28
C LEU A 687 27.57 6.39 19.37
N GLN A 688 27.62 5.19 19.94
CA GLN A 688 27.47 3.94 19.19
C GLN A 688 26.01 3.70 18.76
N SER A 689 25.05 4.07 19.61
CA SER A 689 23.62 4.10 19.33
C SER A 689 23.27 5.16 18.29
N ASP A 690 23.85 6.36 18.38
CA ASP A 690 23.60 7.46 17.46
C ASP A 690 24.25 7.19 16.10
N ALA A 691 25.43 6.54 16.06
CA ALA A 691 26.03 6.04 14.83
C ALA A 691 25.19 4.92 14.19
N ALA A 692 24.63 4.00 14.99
CA ALA A 692 23.75 2.95 14.50
C ALA A 692 22.41 3.53 13.99
N ASN A 693 21.80 4.45 14.73
CA ASN A 693 20.55 5.13 14.35
C ASN A 693 20.74 6.00 13.11
N ASN A 694 21.84 6.77 13.00
CA ASN A 694 22.13 7.55 11.80
C ASN A 694 22.38 6.64 10.59
N SER A 695 23.12 5.54 10.75
CA SER A 695 23.30 4.56 9.67
C SER A 695 21.96 3.91 9.25
N GLN A 696 21.07 3.65 10.21
CA GLN A 696 19.76 3.06 9.96
C GLN A 696 18.79 4.06 9.31
N GLN A 697 18.75 5.31 9.76
CA GLN A 697 17.99 6.39 9.11
C GLN A 697 18.49 6.65 7.69
N LEU A 698 19.80 6.67 7.48
CA LEU A 698 20.40 6.86 6.17
C LEU A 698 20.05 5.69 5.22
N ASN A 699 20.09 4.46 5.71
CA ASN A 699 19.65 3.28 4.94
C ASN A 699 18.16 3.33 4.60
N VAL A 700 17.30 3.79 5.53
CA VAL A 700 15.87 3.97 5.25
C VAL A 700 15.64 5.06 4.21
N GLN A 701 16.41 6.15 4.26
CA GLN A 701 16.31 7.26 3.32
C GLN A 701 16.80 6.87 1.91
N LEU A 702 17.95 6.19 1.82
CA LEU A 702 18.47 5.62 0.57
C LEU A 702 17.54 4.55 -0.01
N SER A 703 16.99 3.67 0.83
CA SER A 703 16.01 2.66 0.41
C SER A 703 14.74 3.31 -0.14
N GLY A 704 14.23 4.36 0.51
CA GLY A 704 13.06 5.09 0.04
C GLY A 704 13.31 5.81 -1.30
N GLN A 705 14.50 6.41 -1.47
CA GLN A 705 14.89 7.04 -2.73
C GLN A 705 15.06 6.01 -3.86
N LEU A 706 15.65 4.85 -3.58
CA LEU A 706 15.79 3.75 -4.53
C LEU A 706 14.43 3.17 -4.94
N GLN A 707 13.50 3.03 -4.00
CA GLN A 707 12.14 2.56 -4.28
C GLN A 707 11.37 3.54 -5.16
N ALA A 708 11.46 4.85 -4.87
CA ALA A 708 10.86 5.88 -5.71
C ALA A 708 11.48 5.95 -7.13
N LEU A 709 12.78 5.68 -7.26
CA LEU A 709 13.45 5.54 -8.55
C LEU A 709 12.96 4.30 -9.32
N HIS A 710 12.79 3.18 -8.62
CA HIS A 710 12.30 1.95 -9.21
C HIS A 710 10.86 2.09 -9.71
N GLU A 711 10.00 2.76 -8.94
CA GLU A 711 8.61 3.03 -9.32
C GLU A 711 8.53 3.97 -10.53
N ARG A 712 9.41 4.98 -10.61
CA ARG A 712 9.52 5.84 -11.80
C ARG A 712 10.05 5.12 -13.03
N LEU A 713 11.02 4.21 -12.86
CA LEU A 713 11.53 3.34 -13.93
C LEU A 713 10.45 2.39 -14.44
N SER A 714 9.62 1.83 -13.54
CA SER A 714 8.45 1.02 -13.92
C SER A 714 7.45 1.83 -14.73
N GLN A 715 7.12 3.05 -14.30
CA GLN A 715 6.20 3.95 -15.03
C GLN A 715 6.75 4.34 -16.41
N THR A 716 8.07 4.53 -16.55
CA THR A 716 8.69 4.79 -17.86
C THR A 716 8.69 3.55 -18.75
N HIS A 717 8.87 2.37 -18.17
CA HIS A 717 8.75 1.11 -18.89
C HIS A 717 7.33 0.90 -19.43
N ASP A 718 6.31 1.12 -18.60
CA ASP A 718 4.90 1.03 -19.00
C ASP A 718 4.57 1.98 -20.16
N LEU A 719 5.05 3.23 -20.09
CA LEU A 719 4.94 4.21 -21.18
C LEU A 719 5.60 3.70 -22.46
N TYR A 720 6.79 3.10 -22.38
CA TYR A 720 7.50 2.54 -23.54
C TYR A 720 6.71 1.40 -24.20
N THR A 721 6.20 0.44 -23.41
CA THR A 721 5.34 -0.65 -23.92
C THR A 721 4.03 -0.14 -24.53
N GLN A 722 3.46 0.94 -23.99
CA GLN A 722 2.27 1.56 -24.54
C GLN A 722 2.58 2.24 -25.88
N THR A 723 3.76 2.86 -26.00
CA THR A 723 4.24 3.51 -27.22
C THR A 723 4.49 2.46 -28.31
N GLU A 724 5.13 1.34 -27.96
CA GLU A 724 5.39 0.21 -28.86
C GLU A 724 4.09 -0.45 -29.36
N LYS A 725 3.09 -0.63 -28.49
CA LYS A 725 1.75 -1.07 -28.90
C LYS A 725 1.09 -0.10 -29.87
N ASN A 726 1.18 1.21 -29.61
CA ASN A 726 0.60 2.23 -30.47
C ASN A 726 1.30 2.26 -31.83
N ASP A 727 2.62 2.11 -31.87
CA ASP A 727 3.41 2.02 -33.11
C ASP A 727 3.04 0.75 -33.90
N GLN A 728 2.82 -0.38 -33.24
CA GLN A 728 2.36 -1.62 -33.88
C GLN A 728 0.94 -1.47 -34.50
N ILE A 729 0.04 -0.78 -33.79
CA ILE A 729 -1.31 -0.47 -34.27
C ILE A 729 -1.25 0.47 -35.49
N LEU A 730 -0.40 1.50 -35.43
CA LEU A 730 -0.16 2.43 -36.54
C LEU A 730 0.42 1.68 -37.75
N LEU A 731 1.38 0.78 -37.55
CA LEU A 731 1.97 -0.03 -38.63
C LEU A 731 0.93 -0.93 -39.30
N ASN A 732 0.06 -1.58 -38.52
CA ASN A 732 -1.02 -2.41 -39.04
C ASN A 732 -2.08 -1.58 -39.80
N GLN A 733 -2.42 -0.38 -39.33
CA GLN A 733 -3.36 0.52 -39.99
C GLN A 733 -2.78 1.10 -41.29
N VAL A 734 -1.49 1.44 -41.31
CA VAL A 734 -0.78 1.90 -42.52
C VAL A 734 -0.70 0.76 -43.55
N ASN A 735 -0.43 -0.48 -43.13
CA ASN A 735 -0.44 -1.64 -44.03
C ASN A 735 -1.85 -1.94 -44.59
N ALA A 736 -2.91 -1.79 -43.77
CA ALA A 736 -4.29 -1.94 -44.22
C ALA A 736 -4.69 -0.86 -45.25
N LEU A 737 -4.28 0.39 -45.04
CA LEU A 737 -4.47 1.48 -46.00
C LEU A 737 -3.65 1.26 -47.29
N ALA A 738 -2.41 0.78 -47.19
CA ALA A 738 -1.59 0.45 -48.36
C ALA A 738 -2.23 -0.65 -49.22
N HIS A 739 -2.87 -1.66 -48.59
CA HIS A 739 -3.64 -2.68 -49.30
C HIS A 739 -4.93 -2.16 -49.93
N GLN A 740 -5.64 -1.23 -49.28
CA GLN A 740 -6.81 -0.56 -49.88
C GLN A 740 -6.42 0.32 -51.08
N VAL A 741 -5.27 0.98 -51.03
CA VAL A 741 -4.77 1.84 -52.11
C VAL A 741 -4.21 1.02 -53.29
N SER A 742 -3.70 -0.20 -53.07
CA SER A 742 -3.18 -1.04 -54.16
C SER A 742 -4.26 -1.86 -54.90
N GLY A 743 -5.51 -1.88 -54.42
CA GLY A 743 -6.59 -2.71 -54.97
C GLY A 743 -7.59 -2.03 -55.92
N ASN A 744 -7.67 -0.69 -55.94
CA ASN A 744 -8.72 0.01 -56.67
C ASN A 744 -8.17 0.82 -57.86
N GLN A 745 -8.20 0.21 -59.05
CA GLN A 745 -8.21 0.94 -60.32
C GLN A 745 -9.65 0.99 -60.85
N SER A 746 -10.37 2.08 -60.58
CA SER A 746 -11.39 2.71 -61.45
C SER A 746 -12.32 3.61 -60.63
N ASP A 747 -12.31 4.89 -61.02
CA ASP A 747 -13.30 5.96 -60.81
C ASP A 747 -13.81 6.34 -59.40
N LYS A 748 -13.55 7.62 -59.09
CA LYS A 748 -13.88 8.43 -57.89
C LYS A 748 -15.35 8.27 -57.43
N PRO A 749 -15.67 8.40 -56.12
CA PRO A 749 -15.07 9.37 -55.18
C PRO A 749 -14.84 8.80 -53.76
N GLU A 750 -13.72 8.09 -53.54
CA GLU A 750 -13.31 7.64 -52.19
C GLU A 750 -12.20 8.51 -51.56
N THR A 751 -11.75 9.56 -52.27
CA THR A 751 -10.64 10.42 -51.83
C THR A 751 -10.90 11.16 -50.52
N GLN A 752 -12.17 11.42 -50.14
CA GLN A 752 -12.48 12.06 -48.85
C GLN A 752 -12.35 11.11 -47.66
N GLN A 753 -12.63 9.82 -47.84
CA GLN A 753 -12.55 8.83 -46.77
C GLN A 753 -11.08 8.53 -46.45
N VAL A 754 -10.24 8.38 -47.48
CA VAL A 754 -8.79 8.21 -47.32
C VAL A 754 -8.15 9.44 -46.68
N LEU A 755 -8.57 10.66 -47.04
CA LEU A 755 -8.11 11.91 -46.40
C LEU A 755 -8.49 12.01 -44.92
N SER A 756 -9.69 11.57 -44.55
CA SER A 756 -10.12 11.55 -43.14
C SER A 756 -9.33 10.52 -42.31
N GLN A 757 -9.02 9.36 -42.90
CA GLN A 757 -8.21 8.32 -42.27
C GLN A 757 -6.75 8.77 -42.14
N LEU A 758 -6.19 9.45 -43.14
CA LEU A 758 -4.85 10.04 -43.08
C LEU A 758 -4.74 11.15 -42.02
N ASN A 759 -5.77 11.99 -41.85
CA ASN A 759 -5.80 12.99 -40.79
C ASN A 759 -5.88 12.36 -39.39
N ASN A 760 -6.65 11.28 -39.23
CA ASN A 760 -6.69 10.54 -37.96
C ASN A 760 -5.36 9.86 -37.66
N LEU A 761 -4.72 9.25 -38.66
CA LEU A 761 -3.37 8.70 -38.55
C LEU A 761 -2.33 9.77 -38.21
N SER A 762 -2.40 10.94 -38.84
CA SER A 762 -1.50 12.06 -38.54
C SER A 762 -1.68 12.57 -37.11
N LYS A 763 -2.92 12.61 -36.60
CA LYS A 763 -3.21 12.97 -35.22
C LYS A 763 -2.67 11.92 -34.25
N GLN A 764 -2.89 10.64 -34.53
CA GLN A 764 -2.36 9.55 -33.70
C GLN A 764 -0.83 9.53 -33.72
N PHE A 765 -0.18 9.74 -34.87
CA PHE A 765 1.28 9.83 -34.97
C PHE A 765 1.84 10.97 -34.11
N LYS A 766 1.11 12.08 -34.00
CA LYS A 766 1.49 13.21 -33.16
C LYS A 766 1.33 12.89 -31.67
N GLU A 767 0.27 12.17 -31.29
CA GLU A 767 0.08 11.69 -29.92
C GLU A 767 1.17 10.69 -29.51
N THR A 768 1.61 9.80 -30.42
CA THR A 768 2.73 8.88 -30.16
C THR A 768 4.08 9.61 -30.09
N GLN A 769 4.27 10.63 -30.92
CA GLN A 769 5.45 11.48 -30.90
C GLN A 769 5.55 12.29 -29.60
N ASP A 770 4.44 12.86 -29.12
CA ASP A 770 4.38 13.60 -27.87
C ASP A 770 4.63 12.68 -26.66
N ALA A 771 4.09 11.45 -26.67
CA ALA A 771 4.37 10.43 -25.65
C ALA A 771 5.84 9.99 -25.63
N SER A 772 6.47 9.84 -26.80
CA SER A 772 7.89 9.53 -26.95
C SER A 772 8.79 10.65 -26.42
N GLN A 773 8.47 11.92 -26.73
CA GLN A 773 9.18 13.08 -26.16
C GLN A 773 9.02 13.17 -24.64
N GLN A 774 7.82 12.88 -24.13
CA GLN A 774 7.57 12.87 -22.70
C GLN A 774 8.38 11.78 -22.00
N SER A 775 8.48 10.59 -22.60
CA SER A 775 9.34 9.49 -22.14
C SER A 775 10.81 9.90 -22.07
N GLN A 776 11.34 10.52 -23.14
CA GLN A 776 12.72 11.02 -23.17
C GLN A 776 13.01 12.08 -22.11
N GLN A 777 12.05 12.98 -21.83
CA GLN A 777 12.20 13.98 -20.77
C GLN A 777 12.22 13.34 -19.38
N THR A 778 11.40 12.30 -19.14
CA THR A 778 11.47 11.53 -17.89
C THR A 778 12.79 10.78 -17.76
N GLU A 779 13.32 10.21 -18.83
CA GLU A 779 14.60 9.52 -18.83
C GLU A 779 15.76 10.47 -18.50
N GLN A 780 15.79 11.67 -19.09
CA GLN A 780 16.78 12.69 -18.74
C GLN A 780 16.69 13.14 -17.27
N ARG A 781 15.47 13.24 -16.72
CA ARG A 781 15.28 13.54 -15.30
C ARG A 781 15.79 12.42 -14.41
N ILE A 782 15.53 11.16 -14.76
CA ILE A 782 16.04 9.99 -14.03
C ILE A 782 17.57 9.97 -14.04
N LEU A 783 18.19 10.19 -15.20
CA LEU A 783 19.64 10.30 -15.34
C LEU A 783 20.22 11.42 -14.47
N THR A 784 19.59 12.60 -14.47
CA THR A 784 20.04 13.74 -13.64
C THR A 784 19.95 13.41 -12.13
N GLN A 785 18.89 12.72 -11.71
CA GLN A 785 18.72 12.29 -10.32
C GLN A 785 19.70 11.19 -9.92
N LEU A 786 20.01 10.26 -10.81
CA LEU A 786 21.02 9.22 -10.58
C LEU A 786 22.42 9.82 -10.43
N THR A 787 22.77 10.82 -11.24
CA THR A 787 24.04 11.55 -11.09
C THR A 787 24.13 12.29 -9.75
N GLN A 788 23.05 12.96 -9.33
CA GLN A 788 23.00 13.63 -8.02
C GLN A 788 23.13 12.64 -6.84
N LEU A 789 22.49 11.47 -6.94
CA LEU A 789 22.62 10.39 -5.95
C LEU A 789 24.06 9.84 -5.91
N ALA A 790 24.70 9.66 -7.07
CA ALA A 790 26.08 9.22 -7.14
C ALA A 790 27.05 10.23 -6.49
N ASP A 791 26.84 11.53 -6.73
CA ASP A 791 27.65 12.59 -6.13
C ASP A 791 27.44 12.70 -4.60
N GLN A 792 26.20 12.53 -4.12
CA GLN A 792 25.89 12.47 -2.69
C GLN A 792 26.57 11.27 -2.01
N LEU A 793 26.50 10.09 -2.65
CA LEU A 793 27.10 8.88 -2.13
C LEU A 793 28.64 8.97 -2.08
N GLN A 794 29.23 9.68 -3.04
CA GLN A 794 30.67 9.97 -3.05
C GLN A 794 31.07 10.97 -1.95
N GLN A 795 30.29 12.03 -1.73
CA GLN A 795 30.52 12.99 -0.63
C GLN A 795 30.44 12.35 0.74
N GLU A 796 29.43 11.49 0.97
CA GLU A 796 29.29 10.77 2.24
C GLU A 796 30.40 9.76 2.47
N LYS A 797 30.88 9.11 1.40
CA LYS A 797 32.03 8.20 1.50
C LYS A 797 33.27 8.94 1.98
N SER A 798 33.55 10.13 1.45
CA SER A 798 34.65 10.98 1.93
C SER A 798 34.46 11.44 3.37
N ALA A 799 33.25 11.85 3.78
CA ALA A 799 32.98 12.27 5.16
C ALA A 799 33.14 11.12 6.16
N ASN A 800 32.76 9.90 5.77
CA ASN A 800 32.92 8.72 6.61
C ASN A 800 34.39 8.26 6.71
N GLU A 801 35.19 8.49 5.66
CA GLU A 801 36.64 8.28 5.66
C GLU A 801 37.35 9.25 6.61
N GLU A 802 36.95 10.52 6.61
CA GLU A 802 37.43 11.56 7.53
C GLU A 802 37.06 11.23 8.99
N PHE A 803 35.81 10.83 9.24
CA PHE A 803 35.37 10.40 10.57
C PHE A 803 36.11 9.15 11.09
N ARG A 804 36.53 8.26 10.18
CA ARG A 804 37.38 7.12 10.50
C ARG A 804 38.80 7.54 10.88
N GLN A 805 39.37 8.52 10.16
CA GLN A 805 40.69 9.06 10.48
C GLN A 805 40.70 9.77 11.83
N ASP A 806 39.67 10.57 12.13
CA ASP A 806 39.53 11.24 13.43
C ASP A 806 39.41 10.25 14.59
N ASN A 807 38.59 9.20 14.42
CA ASN A 807 38.51 8.11 15.41
C ASN A 807 39.83 7.36 15.59
N GLN A 808 40.60 7.20 14.51
CA GLN A 808 41.90 6.56 14.57
C GLN A 808 42.93 7.46 15.28
N SER A 809 42.88 8.77 15.09
CA SER A 809 43.66 9.76 15.85
C SER A 809 43.32 9.70 17.34
N LEU A 810 42.03 9.73 17.68
CA LEU A 810 41.56 9.66 19.06
C LEU A 810 42.03 8.36 19.77
N ARG A 811 42.00 7.24 19.06
CA ARG A 811 42.53 5.95 19.58
C ARG A 811 44.03 5.99 19.80
N ASN A 812 44.78 6.68 18.94
CA ASN A 812 46.23 6.84 19.10
C ASN A 812 46.55 7.75 20.29
N ASP A 813 45.79 8.82 20.49
CA ASP A 813 45.94 9.75 21.62
C ASP A 813 45.65 9.04 22.96
N ILE A 814 44.58 8.23 23.02
CA ILE A 814 44.27 7.39 24.18
C ILE A 814 45.40 6.38 24.45
N LYS A 815 45.98 5.79 23.40
CA LYS A 815 47.14 4.88 23.53
C LYS A 815 48.38 5.59 24.05
N GLN A 816 48.66 6.80 23.57
CA GLN A 816 49.78 7.60 24.04
C GLN A 816 49.59 8.03 25.50
N LEU A 817 48.37 8.41 25.89
CA LEU A 817 48.04 8.74 27.28
C LEU A 817 48.24 7.53 28.19
N ALA A 818 47.77 6.34 27.79
CA ALA A 818 47.99 5.09 28.52
C ALA A 818 49.49 4.72 28.63
N THR A 819 50.26 4.92 27.56
CA THR A 819 51.70 4.66 27.55
C THR A 819 52.46 5.65 28.44
N SER A 820 52.02 6.91 28.47
CA SER A 820 52.58 7.96 29.32
C SER A 820 52.29 7.69 30.81
N MET A 821 51.08 7.25 31.14
CA MET A 821 50.72 6.81 32.49
C MET A 821 51.50 5.57 32.93
N GLN A 822 51.81 4.65 32.01
CA GLN A 822 52.60 3.45 32.29
C GLN A 822 54.09 3.78 32.52
N ASN A 823 54.63 4.75 31.79
CA ASN A 823 56.02 5.23 31.98
C ASN A 823 56.23 6.00 33.29
N PHE A 824 55.19 6.64 33.85
CA PHE A 824 55.25 7.23 35.20
C PHE A 824 55.37 6.19 36.34
N SER A 825 55.13 4.91 36.07
CA SER A 825 55.22 3.81 37.06
C SER A 825 56.54 3.03 37.04
N GLY A 826 57.43 3.36 36.11
CA GLY A 826 58.60 2.55 35.75
C GLY A 826 59.95 3.21 36.03
N ASP A 827 60.14 3.89 37.16
CA ASP A 827 61.45 4.42 37.53
C ASP A 827 62.31 3.32 38.18
N ALA A 828 62.98 2.54 37.32
CA ALA A 828 63.71 1.31 37.66
C ALA A 828 64.88 1.49 38.64
N ASP A 829 65.28 2.73 38.94
CA ASP A 829 66.37 3.05 39.86
C ASP A 829 65.96 2.91 41.35
N THR A 830 64.66 3.02 41.64
CA THR A 830 64.11 2.84 43.00
C THR A 830 64.11 1.37 43.44
N ASN A 831 64.04 0.43 42.49
CA ASN A 831 63.96 -1.00 42.79
C ASN A 831 65.32 -1.60 43.19
N GLN A 832 66.44 -1.03 42.69
CA GLN A 832 67.79 -1.41 43.14
C GLN A 832 68.13 -0.86 44.52
N GLN A 833 67.56 0.28 44.93
CA GLN A 833 67.71 0.79 46.29
C GLN A 833 66.93 -0.05 47.31
N LEU A 834 65.75 -0.57 46.96
CA LEU A 834 64.98 -1.48 47.81
C LEU A 834 65.72 -2.80 48.10
N ILE A 835 66.40 -3.38 47.10
CA ILE A 835 67.19 -4.61 47.32
C ILE A 835 68.40 -4.36 48.24
N ARG A 836 68.94 -3.14 48.25
CA ARG A 836 70.03 -2.74 49.17
C ARG A 836 69.51 -2.50 50.59
N THR A 837 68.34 -1.91 50.76
CA THR A 837 67.75 -1.69 52.09
C THR A 837 67.27 -2.99 52.73
N GLU A 838 66.77 -3.96 51.95
CA GLU A 838 66.38 -5.29 52.42
C GLU A 838 67.57 -6.06 53.04
N LYS A 839 68.76 -5.98 52.43
CA LYS A 839 69.99 -6.58 52.98
C LYS A 839 70.45 -5.92 54.27
N VAL A 840 70.21 -4.62 54.45
CA VAL A 840 70.54 -3.89 55.68
C VAL A 840 69.54 -4.23 56.79
N ILE A 841 68.26 -4.45 56.46
CA ILE A 841 67.23 -4.88 57.42
C ILE A 841 67.54 -6.27 57.96
N GLN A 842 67.90 -7.24 57.11
CA GLN A 842 68.29 -8.59 57.54
C GLN A 842 69.54 -8.61 58.45
N LEU A 843 70.48 -7.68 58.23
CA LEU A 843 71.66 -7.54 59.09
C LEU A 843 71.30 -6.96 60.46
N LYS A 844 70.37 -6.00 60.51
CA LYS A 844 69.85 -5.40 61.74
C LYS A 844 69.00 -6.37 62.55
N GLU A 845 68.20 -7.22 61.92
CA GLU A 845 67.42 -8.26 62.59
C GLU A 845 68.33 -9.29 63.28
N ARG A 846 69.42 -9.73 62.63
CA ARG A 846 70.43 -10.59 63.27
C ARG A 846 71.10 -9.93 64.48
N MET A 847 71.36 -8.63 64.44
CA MET A 847 71.92 -7.91 65.59
C MET A 847 70.93 -7.77 66.74
N ILE A 848 69.65 -7.54 66.46
CA ILE A 848 68.58 -7.49 67.47
C ILE A 848 68.42 -8.87 68.13
N GLU A 849 68.49 -9.95 67.36
CA GLU A 849 68.43 -11.32 67.89
C GLU A 849 69.63 -11.62 68.83
N GLN A 850 70.83 -11.17 68.48
CA GLN A 850 72.02 -11.29 69.35
C GLN A 850 71.91 -10.44 70.62
N LEU A 851 71.36 -9.23 70.53
CA LEU A 851 71.13 -8.37 71.69
C LEU A 851 70.07 -8.95 72.63
N ASN A 852 68.99 -9.51 72.09
CA ASN A 852 67.96 -10.16 72.89
C ASN A 852 68.48 -11.42 73.60
N GLN A 853 69.40 -12.18 72.99
CA GLN A 853 70.11 -13.25 73.68
C GLN A 853 70.99 -12.74 74.83
N GLN A 854 71.69 -11.61 74.66
CA GLN A 854 72.50 -11.02 75.73
C GLN A 854 71.64 -10.47 76.89
N VAL A 855 70.50 -9.86 76.59
CA VAL A 855 69.54 -9.38 77.61
C VAL A 855 68.94 -10.56 78.38
N SER A 856 68.62 -11.67 77.71
CA SER A 856 68.13 -12.89 78.35
C SER A 856 69.16 -13.48 79.33
N VAL A 857 70.46 -13.49 78.97
CA VAL A 857 71.55 -13.92 79.85
C VAL A 857 71.70 -13.00 81.06
N LYS A 858 71.62 -11.67 80.86
CA LYS A 858 71.68 -10.69 81.96
C LYS A 858 70.49 -10.79 82.91
N ASN A 859 69.28 -11.00 82.40
CA ASN A 859 68.09 -11.20 83.24
C ASN A 859 68.18 -12.48 84.08
N ARG A 860 68.76 -13.56 83.53
CA ARG A 860 69.06 -14.77 84.31
C ARG A 860 70.06 -14.52 85.45
N ALA A 861 71.08 -13.70 85.20
CA ALA A 861 72.07 -13.32 86.21
C ALA A 861 71.47 -12.41 87.31
N LEU A 862 70.55 -11.52 86.95
CA LEU A 862 69.80 -10.69 87.89
C LEU A 862 68.89 -11.54 88.78
N LEU A 863 68.17 -12.49 88.21
CA LEU A 863 67.31 -13.41 88.96
C LEU A 863 68.11 -14.26 89.96
N GLN A 864 69.31 -14.70 89.59
CA GLN A 864 70.23 -15.39 90.51
C GLN A 864 70.70 -14.49 91.65
N LYS A 865 71.00 -13.21 91.37
CA LYS A 865 71.35 -12.23 92.42
C LYS A 865 70.20 -11.98 93.39
N GLU A 866 68.97 -11.93 92.87
CA GLU A 866 67.77 -11.73 93.68
C GLU A 866 67.50 -12.92 94.60
N GLN A 867 67.71 -14.15 94.10
CA GLN A 867 67.66 -15.36 94.93
C GLN A 867 68.74 -15.39 96.01
N THR A 868 69.97 -14.92 95.72
CA THR A 868 71.01 -14.79 96.76
C THR A 868 70.67 -13.72 97.79
N LEU A 869 70.05 -12.61 97.38
CA LEU A 869 69.55 -11.58 98.29
C LEU A 869 68.44 -12.12 99.19
N GLN A 870 67.52 -12.93 98.66
CA GLN A 870 66.49 -13.59 99.45
C GLN A 870 67.07 -14.57 100.49
N LYS A 871 68.10 -15.34 100.12
CA LYS A 871 68.82 -16.23 101.04
C LYS A 871 69.54 -15.43 102.13
N LEU A 872 70.19 -14.33 101.78
CA LEU A 872 70.80 -13.40 102.75
C LEU A 872 69.76 -12.79 103.69
N LYS A 873 68.57 -12.44 103.18
CA LYS A 873 67.45 -11.91 103.98
C LYS A 873 66.91 -12.96 104.95
N GLN A 874 66.82 -14.22 104.54
CA GLN A 874 66.47 -15.35 105.43
C GLN A 874 67.57 -15.61 106.48
N HIS A 875 68.84 -15.49 106.11
CA HIS A 875 69.95 -15.65 107.06
C HIS A 875 70.00 -14.53 108.11
N LEU A 876 69.74 -13.29 107.70
CA LEU A 876 69.61 -12.15 108.61
C LEU A 876 68.40 -12.32 109.55
N LYS A 877 67.30 -12.89 109.07
CA LYS A 877 66.12 -13.18 109.90
C LYS A 877 66.42 -14.25 110.96
N GLN A 878 67.17 -15.29 110.61
CA GLN A 878 67.63 -16.33 111.56
C GLN A 878 68.67 -15.81 112.57
N LEU A 879 69.46 -14.78 112.21
CA LEU A 879 70.37 -14.10 113.12
C LEU A 879 69.66 -13.15 114.09
N HIS A 880 68.43 -12.73 113.78
CA HIS A 880 67.60 -11.88 114.65
C HIS A 880 66.74 -12.70 115.63
N GLU A 881 66.58 -14.00 115.38
CA GLU A 881 65.84 -14.94 116.23
C GLU A 881 66.74 -15.73 117.19
N LYS A 882 68.05 -15.44 117.23
CA LYS A 882 69.02 -15.89 118.22
C LYS A 882 69.50 -14.71 119.05
#